data_AF-A0A2P9CW98-F1
#
_entry.id   AF-A0A2P9CW98-F1
#
_cell.length_a   1.000
_cell.length_b   1.000
_cell.length_c   1.000
_cell.angle_alpha   90.00
_cell.angle_beta   90.00
_cell.angle_gamma   90.00
#
_symmetry.space_group_name_H-M   'P 1'
#
loop_
_entity.id
_entity.type
_entity.pdbx_description
1 polymer ?
#
loop_
_entity_poly.entity_id
_entity_poly.type
_entity_poly.pdbx_seq_one_letter_code
_entity_poly.pdbx_strand_id
1 'polypeptide(L)'
;MIPDNNENNNNLYFLAFSKNKVTIYEYDVDLSKNIVDDINDEIKRCEEEDEKNKINEHTTVPITNDEKKNDLNHIRNNNIINNNTKITNQIKKSTNKFNNDFVLNRGIKIYKEFDDVELATCTNDYKKIILVRKSNLNVAEIIDIKSENKNVTCIKTKTQIKRIITSPRDNYIVLHCQYKPDITNTNLYVYKINIKSAKKKKKKDKKNTDCENVKGEENDNYEEGKKNINLNNDSNNNNNNNNNNNNESSNSNIIYNENLIIELTLKSYSNKNWPFFKWSDSESICTCLINNQVYIYKDNNFSSTVNKLKLDNLEFFDISPELNNKKGILIATYEQGSKGNPSIFKIFHIDNLNKHIYSKNFFNSDEIKLKWNKNGSSLLLQIHTQVDKEKQSYYGSSNLYFIDTVTLKDVNVMTNKGLIYDTIWSNNQNKFYVCKGEIPAEIVLHDKNGNVSHSYGRHKFNTLKLNYNEKLLLTGGFGNLSGDISIWNTSTKKEITKTKSSCAVICEFFNDGKHFLTATTHPRLRVDNNLKIFKYNGLIVSRINFEELYNVIILPFNKIKFQEPEEPIDINLEHTTLQPYINKQLGIDSKKTGIYRAPRSTGLVNLNGYLSSKLPDREKSSLPPGCNFVNESKNYNKKKKKKRSSKSKQKRETF
;
A
#
# COMPACT_ATOMS: atom_id res chain seq x y z
N MET A 1 14.73 -23.26 -27.33
CA MET A 1 14.74 -24.09 -26.11
C MET A 1 15.74 -23.48 -25.15
N ILE A 2 15.25 -22.90 -24.05
CA ILE A 2 16.05 -22.54 -22.87
C ILE A 2 15.66 -23.58 -21.81
N PRO A 3 16.58 -24.07 -20.95
CA PRO A 3 16.31 -25.26 -20.15
C PRO A 3 15.23 -25.00 -19.09
N ASP A 4 14.28 -25.92 -18.96
CA ASP A 4 13.45 -26.07 -17.77
C ASP A 4 14.34 -26.56 -16.61
N ASN A 5 15.06 -25.63 -15.96
CA ASN A 5 15.85 -25.89 -14.75
C ASN A 5 15.96 -24.61 -13.89
N ASN A 6 15.03 -24.46 -12.95
CA ASN A 6 15.31 -24.11 -11.54
C ASN A 6 13.99 -23.85 -10.77
N GLU A 7 13.31 -24.92 -10.33
CA GLU A 7 12.26 -24.80 -9.30
C GLU A 7 12.82 -24.43 -7.90
N ASN A 8 14.14 -24.25 -7.78
CA ASN A 8 14.87 -23.95 -6.54
C ASN A 8 15.40 -22.50 -6.42
N ASN A 9 15.15 -21.60 -7.39
CA ASN A 9 15.55 -20.20 -7.24
C ASN A 9 14.66 -19.50 -6.19
N ASN A 10 15.16 -19.34 -4.96
CA ASN A 10 14.47 -18.63 -3.85
C ASN A 10 14.38 -17.10 -4.03
N ASN A 11 14.58 -16.59 -5.24
CA ASN A 11 14.64 -15.17 -5.55
C ASN A 11 13.31 -14.46 -5.27
N LEU A 12 13.41 -13.16 -4.96
CA LEU A 12 12.28 -12.32 -4.61
C LEU A 12 11.86 -11.48 -5.82
N TYR A 13 10.56 -11.39 -6.06
CA TYR A 13 10.03 -10.63 -7.19
C TYR A 13 9.18 -9.47 -6.68
N PHE A 14 9.27 -8.33 -7.37
CA PHE A 14 8.42 -7.18 -7.11
C PHE A 14 8.21 -6.36 -8.39
N LEU A 15 7.04 -5.74 -8.48
CA LEU A 15 6.66 -4.82 -9.54
C LEU A 15 6.85 -3.40 -9.04
N ALA A 16 7.57 -2.57 -9.80
CA ALA A 16 7.63 -1.13 -9.60
C ALA A 16 6.94 -0.42 -10.77
N PHE A 17 6.02 0.48 -10.45
CA PHE A 17 5.40 1.38 -11.42
C PHE A 17 6.10 2.73 -11.34
N SER A 18 6.87 3.05 -12.38
CA SER A 18 7.63 4.28 -12.56
C SER A 18 7.09 5.08 -13.74
N LYS A 19 7.72 6.22 -14.07
CA LYS A 19 7.36 7.14 -15.17
C LYS A 19 6.98 6.44 -16.48
N ASN A 20 5.68 6.20 -16.66
CA ASN A 20 5.06 5.50 -17.80
C ASN A 20 5.57 4.07 -18.03
N LYS A 21 6.20 3.44 -17.02
CA LYS A 21 6.92 2.16 -17.13
C LYS A 21 6.55 1.25 -15.98
N VAL A 22 6.23 -0.01 -16.29
CA VAL A 22 6.08 -1.05 -15.28
C VAL A 22 7.18 -2.07 -15.44
N THR A 23 8.00 -2.21 -14.40
CA THR A 23 9.15 -3.12 -14.41
C THR A 23 8.98 -4.15 -13.30
N ILE A 24 9.02 -5.43 -13.67
CA ILE A 24 9.11 -6.55 -12.74
C ILE A 24 10.59 -6.84 -12.53
N TYR A 25 11.03 -6.65 -11.30
CA TYR A 25 12.40 -6.93 -10.86
C TYR A 25 12.47 -8.28 -10.16
N GLU A 26 13.59 -8.95 -10.34
CA GLU A 26 14.04 -10.12 -9.57
C GLU A 26 15.22 -9.68 -8.70
N TYR A 27 15.17 -10.01 -7.41
CA TYR A 27 16.29 -9.85 -6.46
C TYR A 27 16.86 -11.22 -6.08
N ASP A 28 18.16 -11.36 -6.29
CA ASP A 28 18.94 -12.54 -5.94
C ASP A 28 19.18 -12.61 -4.42
N VAL A 29 18.58 -13.61 -3.76
CA VAL A 29 18.59 -13.73 -2.29
C VAL A 29 19.93 -14.21 -1.76
N ASP A 30 20.73 -14.94 -2.53
CA ASP A 30 22.00 -15.46 -2.03
C ASP A 30 23.02 -14.34 -1.79
N LEU A 31 22.93 -13.25 -2.56
CA LEU A 31 23.65 -12.01 -2.30
C LEU A 31 23.27 -11.33 -0.95
N SER A 32 22.16 -11.70 -0.30
CA SER A 32 21.84 -11.20 1.06
C SER A 32 22.68 -11.85 2.18
N LYS A 33 23.41 -12.94 1.87
CA LYS A 33 24.27 -13.66 2.83
C LYS A 33 25.58 -12.88 3.05
N ASN A 34 26.26 -12.53 1.95
CA ASN A 34 27.60 -11.93 1.95
C ASN A 34 27.63 -10.41 2.21
N ILE A 35 26.48 -9.79 2.53
CA ILE A 35 26.38 -8.32 2.66
C ILE A 35 27.31 -7.74 3.75
N VAL A 36 27.65 -8.51 4.78
CA VAL A 36 28.57 -8.08 5.84
C VAL A 36 30.01 -8.03 5.32
N ASP A 37 30.41 -9.01 4.52
CA ASP A 37 31.73 -9.09 3.91
C ASP A 37 31.91 -7.98 2.87
N ASP A 38 30.90 -7.74 2.02
CA ASP A 38 30.86 -6.61 1.09
C ASP A 38 31.03 -5.25 1.80
N ILE A 39 30.38 -5.05 2.96
CA ILE A 39 30.56 -3.82 3.76
C ILE A 39 31.99 -3.73 4.31
N ASN A 40 32.57 -4.84 4.78
CA ASN A 40 33.93 -4.87 5.30
C ASN A 40 34.96 -4.55 4.21
N ASP A 41 34.78 -5.07 3.00
CA ASP A 41 35.68 -4.78 1.87
C ASP A 41 35.54 -3.33 1.39
N GLU A 42 34.34 -2.74 1.40
CA GLU A 42 34.16 -1.32 1.12
C GLU A 42 34.73 -0.43 2.24
N ILE A 43 34.70 -0.86 3.51
CA ILE A 43 35.40 -0.19 4.61
C ILE A 43 36.92 -0.17 4.36
N LYS A 44 37.52 -1.32 4.02
CA LYS A 44 38.96 -1.41 3.70
C LYS A 44 39.33 -0.49 2.54
N ARG A 45 38.54 -0.47 1.45
CA ARG A 45 38.78 0.43 0.31
C ARG A 45 38.77 1.90 0.71
N CYS A 46 37.81 2.34 1.53
CA CYS A 46 37.80 3.70 2.06
C CYS A 46 39.06 4.00 2.90
N GLU A 47 39.53 3.05 3.70
CA GLU A 47 40.73 3.22 4.53
C GLU A 47 42.01 3.27 3.68
N GLU A 48 42.13 2.44 2.64
CA GLU A 48 43.22 2.51 1.66
C GLU A 48 43.23 3.83 0.85
N GLU A 49 42.05 4.33 0.46
CA GLU A 49 41.92 5.63 -0.20
C GLU A 49 42.31 6.79 0.74
N ASP A 50 41.94 6.72 2.01
CA ASP A 50 42.35 7.68 3.04
C ASP A 50 43.89 7.69 3.22
N GLU A 51 44.55 6.54 3.18
CA GLU A 51 46.02 6.46 3.24
C GLU A 51 46.69 7.01 1.97
N LYS A 52 46.22 6.60 0.77
CA LYS A 52 46.72 7.12 -0.52
C LYS A 52 46.57 8.64 -0.62
N ASN A 53 45.46 9.20 -0.14
CA ASN A 53 45.22 10.64 -0.13
C ASN A 53 46.18 11.39 0.83
N LYS A 54 46.43 10.86 2.03
CA LYS A 54 47.43 11.45 2.97
C LYS A 54 48.85 11.43 2.40
N ILE A 55 49.23 10.37 1.69
CA ILE A 55 50.55 10.25 1.05
C ILE A 55 50.69 11.30 -0.08
N ASN A 56 49.62 11.54 -0.83
CA ASN A 56 49.58 12.58 -1.88
C ASN A 56 49.62 14.00 -1.31
N GLU A 57 48.97 14.27 -0.17
CA GLU A 57 49.08 15.58 0.53
C GLU A 57 50.50 15.85 1.06
N HIS A 58 51.26 14.80 1.40
CA HIS A 58 52.65 14.93 1.84
C HIS A 58 53.68 15.06 0.70
N THR A 59 53.29 14.88 -0.57
CA THR A 59 54.20 14.97 -1.73
C THR A 59 54.09 16.26 -2.54
N THR A 60 53.18 17.19 -2.19
CA THR A 60 53.17 18.54 -2.78
C THR A 60 54.22 19.45 -2.13
N VAL A 61 55.34 19.64 -2.84
CA VAL A 61 56.38 20.64 -2.52
C VAL A 61 55.75 22.04 -2.48
N PRO A 62 56.07 22.90 -1.48
CA PRO A 62 55.55 24.26 -1.44
C PRO A 62 56.21 25.11 -2.54
N ILE A 63 55.44 25.41 -3.60
CA ILE A 63 55.83 26.43 -4.57
C ILE A 63 55.71 27.79 -3.86
N THR A 64 56.82 28.49 -3.75
CA THR A 64 56.89 29.85 -3.21
C THR A 64 56.08 30.81 -4.06
N ASN A 65 55.26 31.65 -3.43
CA ASN A 65 54.61 32.78 -4.09
C ASN A 65 55.69 33.79 -4.52
N ASP A 66 55.99 33.84 -5.82
CA ASP A 66 56.24 35.09 -6.54
C ASP A 66 56.16 34.86 -8.06
N GLU A 67 56.04 35.95 -8.82
CA GLU A 67 55.94 35.99 -10.29
C GLU A 67 54.69 35.39 -10.96
N LYS A 68 53.64 36.19 -11.10
CA LYS A 68 53.26 36.80 -12.41
C LYS A 68 52.03 37.72 -12.31
N LYS A 69 52.31 39.02 -12.22
CA LYS A 69 51.49 40.04 -12.88
C LYS A 69 52.02 40.21 -14.31
N ASN A 70 51.15 40.72 -15.19
CA ASN A 70 51.34 40.91 -16.63
C ASN A 70 51.19 39.56 -17.39
N ASP A 71 50.40 39.44 -18.47
CA ASP A 71 49.84 40.49 -19.34
C ASP A 71 48.32 40.43 -19.56
N LEU A 72 47.78 41.56 -20.01
CA LEU A 72 46.40 41.76 -20.44
C LEU A 72 46.20 41.37 -21.91
N ASN A 73 44.97 40.94 -22.22
CA ASN A 73 44.28 41.11 -23.51
C ASN A 73 45.03 40.73 -24.80
N HIS A 74 44.58 39.67 -25.47
CA HIS A 74 44.32 39.77 -26.92
C HIS A 74 43.28 38.75 -27.43
N ILE A 75 42.50 39.20 -28.42
CA ILE A 75 41.65 38.44 -29.36
C ILE A 75 40.28 37.94 -28.83
N ARG A 76 39.24 38.64 -29.31
CA ARG A 76 37.85 38.15 -29.44
C ARG A 76 37.67 37.43 -30.79
N ASN A 77 36.61 36.62 -30.88
CA ASN A 77 35.94 36.10 -32.09
C ASN A 77 36.67 35.02 -32.92
N ASN A 78 36.22 33.76 -32.86
CA ASN A 78 35.15 33.26 -33.74
C ASN A 78 34.83 31.75 -33.58
N ASN A 79 33.60 31.41 -33.99
CA ASN A 79 33.10 30.11 -34.50
C ASN A 79 32.82 28.89 -33.59
N ILE A 80 31.53 28.56 -33.63
CA ILE A 80 30.79 27.33 -33.35
C ILE A 80 31.46 26.05 -33.91
N ILE A 81 31.42 24.94 -33.15
CA ILE A 81 30.96 23.59 -33.57
C ILE A 81 30.90 22.65 -32.34
N ASN A 82 29.96 21.70 -32.35
CA ASN A 82 29.70 20.72 -31.28
C ASN A 82 30.88 19.76 -31.03
N ASN A 83 31.11 19.38 -29.76
CA ASN A 83 30.82 18.01 -29.26
C ASN A 83 31.29 17.76 -27.82
N ASN A 84 30.52 16.95 -27.08
CA ASN A 84 30.89 16.13 -25.91
C ASN A 84 31.90 16.68 -24.90
N THR A 85 31.40 17.32 -23.83
CA THR A 85 32.18 17.52 -22.59
C THR A 85 31.51 16.85 -21.39
N LYS A 86 32.22 15.88 -20.79
CA LYS A 86 31.94 15.38 -19.45
C LYS A 86 31.96 16.56 -18.47
N ILE A 87 30.88 16.79 -17.74
CA ILE A 87 30.85 17.82 -16.69
C ILE A 87 31.61 17.32 -15.46
N THR A 88 32.92 17.53 -15.46
CA THR A 88 33.75 17.41 -14.26
C THR A 88 33.51 18.63 -13.37
N ASN A 89 32.44 18.58 -12.56
CA ASN A 89 32.25 19.54 -11.47
C ASN A 89 33.40 19.36 -10.47
N GLN A 90 34.23 20.39 -10.32
CA GLN A 90 35.32 20.40 -9.34
C GLN A 90 34.75 20.35 -7.92
N ILE A 91 34.88 19.20 -7.26
CA ILE A 91 34.44 19.00 -5.88
C ILE A 91 35.40 19.77 -4.96
N LYS A 92 34.89 20.83 -4.31
CA LYS A 92 35.58 21.44 -3.16
C LYS A 92 35.19 20.69 -1.87
N LYS A 93 36.18 20.04 -1.27
CA LYS A 93 36.18 19.44 0.09
C LYS A 93 35.09 18.37 0.33
N SER A 94 35.38 17.13 -0.06
CA SER A 94 34.66 15.96 0.44
C SER A 94 35.03 15.69 1.91
N THR A 95 34.04 15.66 2.78
CA THR A 95 34.15 14.88 4.02
C THR A 95 34.02 13.41 3.62
N ASN A 96 35.04 12.59 3.89
CA ASN A 96 35.07 11.18 3.46
C ASN A 96 33.90 10.42 4.10
N LYS A 97 32.90 10.15 3.26
CA LYS A 97 31.61 9.57 3.63
C LYS A 97 31.58 8.18 3.03
N PHE A 98 31.26 7.18 3.85
CA PHE A 98 31.14 5.80 3.42
C PHE A 98 30.30 5.68 2.15
N ASN A 99 30.90 5.10 1.12
CA ASN A 99 30.25 4.91 -0.17
C ASN A 99 29.09 3.91 0.00
N ASN A 100 27.86 4.39 -0.16
CA ASN A 100 26.67 3.55 -0.11
C ASN A 100 26.18 3.12 -1.50
N ASP A 101 26.93 3.42 -2.56
CA ASP A 101 26.51 3.09 -3.92
C ASP A 101 26.91 1.67 -4.33
N PHE A 102 27.70 0.93 -3.52
CA PHE A 102 27.92 -0.52 -3.71
C PHE A 102 26.63 -1.35 -3.57
N VAL A 103 25.59 -0.86 -2.86
CA VAL A 103 24.26 -1.48 -2.83
C VAL A 103 23.34 -1.03 -3.97
N LEU A 104 23.75 -0.07 -4.81
CA LEU A 104 22.93 0.42 -5.93
C LEU A 104 22.76 -0.69 -6.98
N ASN A 105 21.51 -1.06 -7.25
CA ASN A 105 21.10 -2.17 -8.12
C ASN A 105 21.73 -3.53 -7.77
N ARG A 106 22.31 -3.68 -6.58
CA ARG A 106 23.00 -4.90 -6.15
C ARG A 106 22.02 -6.07 -6.12
N GLY A 107 22.33 -7.11 -6.89
CA GLY A 107 21.51 -8.32 -7.02
C GLY A 107 20.18 -8.13 -7.77
N ILE A 108 19.97 -7.00 -8.45
CA ILE A 108 18.73 -6.72 -9.20
C ILE A 108 18.88 -7.13 -10.66
N LYS A 109 17.91 -7.91 -11.16
CA LYS A 109 17.72 -8.24 -12.56
C LYS A 109 16.33 -7.78 -13.01
N ILE A 110 16.19 -7.38 -14.28
CA ILE A 110 14.89 -7.08 -14.87
C ILE A 110 14.31 -8.38 -15.41
N TYR A 111 13.16 -8.81 -14.88
CA TYR A 111 12.48 -10.02 -15.31
C TYR A 111 11.55 -9.74 -16.51
N LYS A 112 10.78 -8.64 -16.45
CA LYS A 112 9.89 -8.20 -17.53
C LYS A 112 9.67 -6.68 -17.41
N GLU A 113 9.66 -5.97 -18.54
CA GLU A 113 9.37 -4.53 -18.58
C GLU A 113 8.22 -4.25 -19.56
N PHE A 114 7.41 -3.24 -19.24
CA PHE A 114 6.31 -2.76 -20.07
C PHE A 114 6.36 -1.23 -20.14
N ASP A 115 6.60 -0.71 -21.33
CA ASP A 115 6.56 0.72 -21.65
C ASP A 115 5.14 1.24 -21.94
N ASP A 116 5.00 2.57 -21.94
CA ASP A 116 3.80 3.32 -22.28
C ASP A 116 2.58 3.05 -21.37
N VAL A 117 2.80 2.71 -20.10
CA VAL A 117 1.72 2.34 -19.16
C VAL A 117 1.16 3.56 -18.42
N GLU A 118 -0.17 3.72 -18.43
CA GLU A 118 -0.92 4.69 -17.60
C GLU A 118 -1.44 4.06 -16.31
N LEU A 119 -1.95 2.82 -16.39
CA LEU A 119 -2.53 2.10 -15.26
C LEU A 119 -2.07 0.65 -15.26
N ALA A 120 -1.70 0.15 -14.09
CA ALA A 120 -1.29 -1.23 -13.89
C ALA A 120 -1.92 -1.80 -12.61
N THR A 121 -2.37 -3.05 -12.68
CA THR A 121 -2.74 -3.85 -11.50
C THR A 121 -2.39 -5.32 -11.75
N CYS A 122 -2.18 -6.09 -10.69
CA CYS A 122 -2.06 -7.54 -10.77
C CYS A 122 -3.40 -8.22 -10.48
N THR A 123 -3.53 -9.49 -10.87
CA THR A 123 -4.51 -10.42 -10.29
C THR A 123 -4.15 -10.75 -8.84
N ASN A 124 -5.14 -11.17 -8.04
CA ASN A 124 -4.94 -11.58 -6.64
C ASN A 124 -4.06 -12.84 -6.52
N ASP A 125 -4.06 -13.70 -7.54
CA ASP A 125 -3.13 -14.82 -7.67
C ASP A 125 -1.71 -14.44 -8.14
N TYR A 126 -1.49 -13.16 -8.44
CA TYR A 126 -0.28 -12.55 -8.98
C TYR A 126 0.25 -13.17 -10.29
N LYS A 127 -0.49 -14.03 -10.99
CA LYS A 127 0.00 -14.67 -12.23
C LYS A 127 -0.17 -13.79 -13.47
N LYS A 128 -1.12 -12.85 -13.45
CA LYS A 128 -1.39 -11.97 -14.58
C LYS A 128 -1.28 -10.51 -14.15
N ILE A 129 -0.81 -9.70 -15.09
CA ILE A 129 -0.82 -8.25 -15.00
C ILE A 129 -1.87 -7.71 -15.95
N ILE A 130 -2.60 -6.67 -15.51
CA ILE A 130 -3.58 -5.96 -16.30
C ILE A 130 -3.06 -4.54 -16.50
N LEU A 131 -2.86 -4.16 -17.77
CA LEU A 131 -2.25 -2.89 -18.18
C LEU A 131 -3.23 -2.07 -19.02
N VAL A 132 -3.17 -0.75 -18.88
CA VAL A 132 -3.77 0.22 -19.82
C VAL A 132 -2.65 1.13 -20.31
N ARG A 133 -2.49 1.24 -21.63
CA ARG A 133 -1.44 2.05 -22.26
C ARG A 133 -1.88 3.50 -22.47
N LYS A 134 -0.94 4.44 -22.47
CA LYS A 134 -1.21 5.86 -22.79
C LYS A 134 -1.64 6.05 -24.24
N SER A 135 -1.04 5.31 -25.16
CA SER A 135 -1.48 5.21 -26.55
C SER A 135 -2.94 4.74 -26.70
N ASN A 136 -3.41 3.83 -25.82
CA ASN A 136 -4.73 3.19 -25.92
C ASN A 136 -5.47 3.14 -24.57
N LEU A 137 -5.85 4.31 -24.07
CA LEU A 137 -6.54 4.50 -22.77
C LEU A 137 -7.91 3.80 -22.64
N ASN A 138 -8.44 3.24 -23.74
CA ASN A 138 -9.72 2.52 -23.81
C ASN A 138 -9.53 0.98 -23.87
N VAL A 139 -8.31 0.47 -23.71
CA VAL A 139 -8.00 -0.97 -23.81
C VAL A 139 -7.29 -1.44 -22.54
N ALA A 140 -7.81 -2.49 -21.92
CA ALA A 140 -7.13 -3.24 -20.87
C ALA A 140 -6.51 -4.53 -21.45
N GLU A 141 -5.19 -4.62 -21.41
CA GLU A 141 -4.41 -5.79 -21.81
C GLU A 141 -4.20 -6.70 -20.59
N ILE A 142 -4.68 -7.94 -20.65
CA ILE A 142 -4.45 -8.97 -19.63
C ILE A 142 -3.32 -9.87 -20.13
N ILE A 143 -2.18 -9.79 -19.45
CA ILE A 143 -0.93 -10.45 -19.84
C ILE A 143 -0.53 -11.43 -18.72
N ASP A 144 -0.29 -12.68 -19.08
CA ASP A 144 0.34 -13.65 -18.16
C ASP A 144 1.83 -13.27 -17.98
N ILE A 145 2.28 -13.26 -16.73
CA ILE A 145 3.64 -12.84 -16.40
C ILE A 145 4.66 -13.93 -16.77
N LYS A 146 4.31 -15.21 -16.57
CA LYS A 146 5.21 -16.35 -16.80
C LYS A 146 5.14 -16.90 -18.23
N SER A 147 3.97 -16.81 -18.88
CA SER A 147 3.84 -17.29 -20.27
C SER A 147 4.51 -16.34 -21.27
N GLU A 148 5.20 -16.90 -22.28
CA GLU A 148 5.76 -16.17 -23.43
C GLU A 148 4.66 -15.59 -24.35
N ASN A 149 3.95 -14.54 -23.91
CA ASN A 149 3.11 -13.60 -24.69
C ASN A 149 2.05 -14.18 -25.69
N LYS A 150 1.87 -15.50 -25.80
CA LYS A 150 1.09 -16.18 -26.85
C LYS A 150 -0.43 -16.00 -26.76
N ASN A 151 -0.96 -15.53 -25.63
CA ASN A 151 -2.39 -15.24 -25.45
C ASN A 151 -2.58 -13.96 -24.61
N VAL A 152 -2.56 -12.78 -25.25
CA VAL A 152 -2.99 -11.53 -24.60
C VAL A 152 -4.50 -11.41 -24.76
N THR A 153 -5.23 -11.27 -23.65
CA THR A 153 -6.68 -11.01 -23.71
C THR A 153 -6.91 -9.51 -23.59
N CYS A 154 -7.63 -8.91 -24.53
CA CYS A 154 -7.84 -7.47 -24.57
C CYS A 154 -9.31 -7.12 -24.35
N ILE A 155 -9.60 -6.26 -23.38
CA ILE A 155 -10.95 -5.72 -23.17
C ILE A 155 -10.97 -4.28 -23.70
N LYS A 156 -11.84 -3.99 -24.68
CA LYS A 156 -11.96 -2.68 -25.31
C LYS A 156 -13.25 -1.99 -24.90
N THR A 157 -13.13 -0.86 -24.21
CA THR A 157 -14.24 -0.02 -23.77
C THR A 157 -14.49 1.12 -24.77
N LYS A 158 -15.66 1.76 -24.69
CA LYS A 158 -16.00 2.92 -25.54
C LYS A 158 -15.40 4.24 -25.02
N THR A 159 -15.11 4.33 -23.72
CA THR A 159 -14.49 5.48 -23.06
C THR A 159 -13.27 5.06 -22.24
N GLN A 160 -12.43 6.03 -21.84
CA GLN A 160 -11.17 5.77 -21.12
C GLN A 160 -11.40 5.00 -19.81
N ILE A 161 -10.61 3.95 -19.61
CA ILE A 161 -10.55 3.20 -18.36
C ILE A 161 -9.85 4.06 -17.30
N LYS A 162 -10.45 4.16 -16.10
CA LYS A 162 -9.94 4.97 -14.97
C LYS A 162 -9.59 4.13 -13.74
N ARG A 163 -10.28 3.00 -13.52
CA ARG A 163 -9.95 2.02 -12.46
C ARG A 163 -10.23 0.60 -12.94
N ILE A 164 -9.46 -0.34 -12.40
CA ILE A 164 -9.57 -1.79 -12.61
C ILE A 164 -9.48 -2.45 -11.24
N ILE A 165 -10.27 -3.51 -11.02
CA ILE A 165 -10.12 -4.44 -9.90
C ILE A 165 -10.55 -5.84 -10.36
N THR A 166 -9.95 -6.89 -9.79
CA THR A 166 -10.37 -8.29 -10.01
C THR A 166 -11.15 -8.83 -8.81
N SER A 167 -11.99 -9.83 -9.05
CA SER A 167 -12.66 -10.57 -7.99
C SER A 167 -11.66 -11.45 -7.19
N PRO A 168 -11.97 -11.89 -5.96
CA PRO A 168 -11.02 -12.58 -5.07
C PRO A 168 -10.33 -13.83 -5.66
N ARG A 169 -10.95 -14.53 -6.60
CA ARG A 169 -10.39 -15.70 -7.30
C ARG A 169 -10.01 -15.40 -8.76
N ASP A 170 -10.01 -14.13 -9.14
CA ASP A 170 -9.68 -13.62 -10.48
C ASP A 170 -10.51 -14.23 -11.62
N ASN A 171 -11.77 -14.59 -11.36
CA ASN A 171 -12.74 -15.00 -12.39
C ASN A 171 -13.43 -13.80 -13.06
N TYR A 172 -13.42 -12.62 -12.44
CA TYR A 172 -14.08 -11.42 -12.93
C TYR A 172 -13.17 -10.19 -12.87
N ILE A 173 -13.33 -9.28 -13.84
CA ILE A 173 -12.73 -7.94 -13.85
C ILE A 173 -13.84 -6.91 -13.81
N VAL A 174 -13.69 -5.91 -12.95
CA VAL A 174 -14.52 -4.70 -12.95
C VAL A 174 -13.72 -3.55 -13.54
N LEU A 175 -14.27 -2.94 -14.60
CA LEU A 175 -13.73 -1.73 -15.22
C LEU A 175 -14.64 -0.54 -14.89
N HIS A 176 -14.07 0.52 -14.35
CA HIS A 176 -14.72 1.82 -14.25
C HIS A 176 -14.09 2.78 -15.26
N CYS A 177 -14.93 3.30 -16.16
CA CYS A 177 -14.54 4.14 -17.28
C CYS A 177 -15.02 5.58 -17.07
N GLN A 178 -14.46 6.52 -17.83
CA GLN A 178 -14.91 7.90 -17.81
C GLN A 178 -16.36 8.00 -18.30
N TYR A 179 -17.23 8.58 -17.48
CA TYR A 179 -18.60 8.89 -17.87
C TYR A 179 -18.60 9.98 -18.96
N LYS A 180 -19.14 9.65 -20.13
CA LYS A 180 -19.37 10.57 -21.26
C LYS A 180 -20.71 10.19 -21.90
N PRO A 181 -21.84 10.78 -21.46
CA PRO A 181 -23.18 10.36 -21.92
C PRO A 181 -23.35 10.48 -23.44
N ASP A 182 -22.65 11.42 -24.07
CA ASP A 182 -22.63 11.62 -25.53
C ASP A 182 -22.07 10.42 -26.32
N ILE A 183 -21.34 9.51 -25.65
CA ILE A 183 -20.75 8.30 -26.24
C ILE A 183 -21.36 7.03 -25.62
N THR A 184 -21.48 6.99 -24.29
CA THR A 184 -22.11 5.90 -23.53
C THR A 184 -22.81 6.39 -22.26
N ASN A 185 -24.04 5.93 -22.08
CA ASN A 185 -24.77 6.06 -20.83
C ASN A 185 -24.24 5.13 -19.72
N THR A 186 -23.45 4.12 -20.05
CA THR A 186 -22.81 3.18 -19.10
C THR A 186 -21.33 3.50 -18.90
N ASN A 187 -20.83 3.23 -17.69
CA ASN A 187 -19.45 3.53 -17.27
C ASN A 187 -18.85 2.51 -16.28
N LEU A 188 -19.63 1.56 -15.79
CA LEU A 188 -19.17 0.46 -14.94
C LEU A 188 -19.48 -0.87 -15.64
N TYR A 189 -18.47 -1.70 -15.83
CA TYR A 189 -18.57 -2.95 -16.59
C TYR A 189 -17.94 -4.10 -15.82
N VAL A 190 -18.56 -5.29 -15.89
CA VAL A 190 -18.00 -6.54 -15.34
C VAL A 190 -17.80 -7.56 -16.45
N TYR A 191 -16.58 -8.07 -16.58
CA TYR A 191 -16.18 -9.08 -17.57
C TYR A 191 -15.75 -10.37 -16.90
N LYS A 192 -16.02 -11.52 -17.52
CA LYS A 192 -15.48 -12.82 -17.10
C LYS A 192 -14.07 -13.05 -17.64
N ILE A 193 -13.12 -13.45 -16.78
CA ILE A 193 -11.84 -14.00 -17.21
C ILE A 193 -12.03 -15.51 -17.43
N ASN A 194 -11.75 -15.99 -18.64
CA ASN A 194 -11.81 -17.42 -18.94
C ASN A 194 -10.58 -18.16 -18.36
N ILE A 195 -10.67 -18.64 -17.12
CA ILE A 195 -9.72 -19.63 -16.58
C ILE A 195 -9.95 -20.98 -17.28
N LYS A 196 -9.14 -21.27 -18.30
CA LYS A 196 -9.13 -22.58 -19.00
C LYS A 196 -8.58 -23.70 -18.10
N SER A 197 -9.40 -24.25 -17.21
CA SER A 197 -9.08 -25.52 -16.53
C SER A 197 -10.31 -26.33 -16.08
N ALA A 198 -11.36 -26.40 -16.90
CA ALA A 198 -12.39 -27.44 -16.78
C ALA A 198 -12.19 -28.49 -17.89
N LYS A 199 -11.70 -29.68 -17.53
CA LYS A 199 -11.52 -30.80 -18.47
C LYS A 199 -12.88 -31.20 -19.04
N LYS A 200 -13.19 -30.82 -20.29
CA LYS A 200 -14.35 -31.35 -21.03
C LYS A 200 -14.19 -32.87 -21.20
N LYS A 201 -14.82 -33.65 -20.31
CA LYS A 201 -15.12 -35.06 -20.57
C LYS A 201 -16.07 -35.12 -21.78
N LYS A 202 -15.52 -35.23 -22.98
CA LYS A 202 -16.29 -35.62 -24.17
C LYS A 202 -16.73 -37.07 -23.95
N LYS A 203 -18.00 -37.30 -23.59
CA LYS A 203 -18.65 -38.56 -23.97
C LYS A 203 -18.74 -38.54 -25.49
N LYS A 204 -18.05 -39.49 -26.14
CA LYS A 204 -18.29 -39.83 -27.55
C LYS A 204 -19.37 -40.89 -27.54
N ASP A 205 -20.54 -40.57 -28.04
CA ASP A 205 -21.47 -41.60 -28.47
C ASP A 205 -20.91 -42.24 -29.74
N LYS A 206 -20.82 -43.57 -29.75
CA LYS A 206 -20.56 -44.38 -30.93
C LYS A 206 -21.69 -45.39 -31.01
N LYS A 207 -22.43 -45.37 -32.11
CA LYS A 207 -23.58 -46.24 -32.37
C LYS A 207 -23.13 -47.50 -33.13
N ASN A 208 -23.98 -48.54 -33.07
CA ASN A 208 -23.90 -49.82 -33.80
C ASN A 208 -22.80 -50.76 -33.26
N THR A 209 -23.02 -52.06 -33.03
CA THR A 209 -24.18 -52.97 -33.21
C THR A 209 -24.02 -54.15 -32.19
N ASP A 210 -24.90 -55.15 -31.99
CA ASP A 210 -26.07 -55.65 -32.74
C ASP A 210 -27.10 -56.40 -31.82
N CYS A 211 -28.01 -57.19 -32.42
CA CYS A 211 -28.75 -58.40 -31.95
C CYS A 211 -28.42 -59.03 -30.56
N GLU A 212 -29.35 -59.65 -29.80
CA GLU A 212 -30.59 -60.38 -30.17
C GLU A 212 -31.49 -60.68 -28.93
N ASN A 213 -32.82 -60.84 -29.11
CA ASN A 213 -33.76 -61.80 -28.44
C ASN A 213 -33.88 -61.91 -26.88
N VAL A 214 -35.04 -62.15 -26.22
CA VAL A 214 -36.50 -62.19 -26.57
C VAL A 214 -37.35 -62.28 -25.27
N LYS A 215 -38.69 -62.06 -25.35
CA LYS A 215 -39.76 -62.10 -24.28
C LYS A 215 -39.86 -60.86 -23.37
N GLY A 216 -41.06 -60.35 -23.03
CA GLY A 216 -42.44 -60.71 -23.40
C GLY A 216 -43.46 -60.05 -22.46
N GLU A 217 -44.76 -60.03 -22.83
CA GLU A 217 -45.93 -59.47 -22.10
C GLU A 217 -46.02 -57.91 -22.12
N GLU A 218 -46.96 -57.25 -22.83
CA GLU A 218 -48.45 -57.19 -22.71
C GLU A 218 -48.93 -56.37 -21.48
N ASN A 219 -49.90 -55.44 -21.52
CA ASN A 219 -50.89 -55.02 -22.55
C ASN A 219 -51.37 -53.54 -22.34
N ASP A 220 -52.11 -53.00 -23.33
CA ASP A 220 -53.21 -52.00 -23.22
C ASP A 220 -52.97 -50.55 -22.72
N ASN A 221 -53.66 -49.49 -23.17
CA ASN A 221 -54.45 -49.22 -24.40
C ASN A 221 -54.78 -47.71 -24.55
N TYR A 222 -55.36 -47.33 -25.71
CA TYR A 222 -56.12 -46.11 -26.06
C TYR A 222 -55.44 -44.82 -26.58
N GLU A 223 -55.89 -44.50 -27.80
CA GLU A 223 -55.80 -43.31 -28.65
C GLU A 223 -56.78 -42.20 -28.16
N GLU A 224 -57.06 -41.06 -28.82
CA GLU A 224 -56.61 -40.39 -30.05
C GLU A 224 -56.89 -38.86 -29.91
N GLY A 225 -56.45 -38.00 -30.85
CA GLY A 225 -56.84 -36.58 -30.79
C GLY A 225 -56.19 -35.61 -31.80
N LYS A 226 -56.29 -35.86 -33.12
CA LYS A 226 -55.88 -34.89 -34.15
C LYS A 226 -56.93 -33.79 -34.36
N LYS A 227 -56.50 -32.56 -34.65
CA LYS A 227 -57.12 -31.74 -35.72
C LYS A 227 -56.18 -30.62 -36.23
N ASN A 228 -56.33 -30.33 -37.52
CA ASN A 228 -55.47 -29.49 -38.35
C ASN A 228 -55.74 -27.98 -38.14
N ILE A 229 -54.84 -27.14 -38.66
CA ILE A 229 -55.15 -26.12 -39.69
C ILE A 229 -53.85 -25.68 -40.38
N ASN A 230 -53.90 -25.58 -41.72
CA ASN A 230 -52.84 -25.04 -42.57
C ASN A 230 -52.87 -23.51 -42.55
N LEU A 231 -51.74 -22.85 -42.83
CA LEU A 231 -51.56 -22.07 -44.07
C LEU A 231 -50.13 -21.55 -44.24
N ASN A 232 -49.71 -21.48 -45.51
CA ASN A 232 -48.35 -21.17 -45.94
C ASN A 232 -48.06 -19.67 -45.93
N ASN A 233 -46.77 -19.30 -45.95
CA ASN A 233 -46.20 -18.67 -47.15
C ASN A 233 -44.67 -18.63 -47.11
N ASP A 234 -44.04 -19.21 -48.12
CA ASP A 234 -42.67 -18.89 -48.57
C ASP A 234 -42.60 -17.40 -48.98
N SER A 235 -41.47 -16.69 -49.11
CA SER A 235 -40.13 -17.01 -49.59
C SER A 235 -39.18 -15.92 -49.04
N ASN A 236 -37.84 -15.94 -49.07
CA ASN A 236 -36.95 -16.32 -50.17
C ASN A 236 -35.50 -16.50 -49.67
N ASN A 237 -34.74 -17.37 -50.34
CA ASN A 237 -33.28 -17.48 -50.18
C ASN A 237 -32.55 -16.29 -50.81
N ASN A 238 -31.32 -16.01 -50.36
CA ASN A 238 -30.19 -15.98 -51.29
C ASN A 238 -28.85 -16.23 -50.59
N ASN A 239 -28.18 -17.31 -51.00
CA ASN A 239 -26.77 -17.55 -50.72
C ASN A 239 -25.90 -16.69 -51.64
N ASN A 240 -24.68 -16.38 -51.22
CA ASN A 240 -23.53 -16.48 -52.11
C ASN A 240 -22.22 -16.69 -51.32
N ASN A 241 -21.63 -17.86 -51.50
CA ASN A 241 -20.23 -18.12 -51.15
C ASN A 241 -19.33 -17.63 -52.29
N ASN A 242 -18.12 -17.15 -51.96
CA ASN A 242 -16.96 -17.43 -52.82
C ASN A 242 -15.65 -17.43 -52.02
N ASN A 243 -14.71 -18.24 -52.48
CA ASN A 243 -13.58 -18.73 -51.68
C ASN A 243 -12.31 -17.86 -51.74
N ASN A 244 -11.56 -17.91 -50.63
CA ASN A 244 -10.09 -17.97 -50.50
C ASN A 244 -9.18 -17.21 -51.50
N ASN A 245 -8.25 -16.42 -50.95
CA ASN A 245 -6.87 -16.92 -50.83
C ASN A 245 -6.06 -16.20 -49.73
N ASN A 246 -5.08 -16.92 -49.20
CA ASN A 246 -4.30 -16.54 -48.00
C ASN A 246 -3.19 -15.54 -48.32
N ASN A 247 -2.80 -14.76 -47.30
CA ASN A 247 -1.40 -14.51 -47.02
C ASN A 247 -1.18 -14.43 -45.51
N GLU A 248 -0.12 -15.08 -45.03
CA GLU A 248 0.09 -15.33 -43.61
C GLU A 248 0.72 -14.12 -42.89
N SER A 249 0.17 -13.77 -41.72
CA SER A 249 0.91 -13.06 -40.69
C SER A 249 0.52 -13.62 -39.34
N SER A 250 1.50 -13.81 -38.47
CA SER A 250 1.43 -14.46 -37.16
C SER A 250 0.21 -14.05 -36.32
N ASN A 251 -0.86 -14.85 -36.35
CA ASN A 251 -2.08 -14.61 -35.59
C ASN A 251 -1.85 -14.82 -34.08
N SER A 252 -1.50 -13.75 -33.40
CA SER A 252 -1.89 -13.60 -31.99
C SER A 252 -3.42 -13.46 -31.95
N ASN A 253 -4.11 -14.44 -31.36
CA ASN A 253 -5.57 -14.41 -31.26
C ASN A 253 -6.01 -13.39 -30.20
N ILE A 254 -6.06 -12.11 -30.60
CA ILE A 254 -6.55 -11.02 -29.76
C ILE A 254 -8.08 -11.13 -29.68
N ILE A 255 -8.57 -11.76 -28.63
CA ILE A 255 -10.00 -11.90 -28.35
C ILE A 255 -10.50 -10.63 -27.66
N TYR A 256 -11.48 -9.96 -28.28
CA TYR A 256 -12.14 -8.78 -27.73
C TYR A 256 -13.54 -9.10 -27.21
N ASN A 257 -13.86 -8.63 -26.01
CA ASN A 257 -15.21 -8.38 -25.50
C ASN A 257 -16.22 -9.56 -25.41
N GLU A 258 -15.84 -10.81 -25.72
CA GLU A 258 -16.74 -12.00 -25.71
C GLU A 258 -17.36 -12.37 -24.34
N ASN A 259 -16.96 -11.70 -23.25
CA ASN A 259 -17.28 -12.08 -21.87
C ASN A 259 -17.90 -10.94 -21.03
N LEU A 260 -18.52 -9.92 -21.63
CA LEU A 260 -19.26 -8.91 -20.87
C LEU A 260 -20.47 -9.55 -20.16
N ILE A 261 -20.60 -9.32 -18.85
CA ILE A 261 -21.67 -9.89 -18.03
C ILE A 261 -22.75 -8.86 -17.69
N ILE A 262 -22.32 -7.67 -17.27
CA ILE A 262 -23.20 -6.59 -16.87
C ILE A 262 -22.53 -5.24 -17.14
N GLU A 263 -23.33 -4.30 -17.64
CA GLU A 263 -23.00 -2.88 -17.74
C GLU A 263 -23.96 -2.04 -16.88
N LEU A 264 -23.44 -0.99 -16.26
CA LEU A 264 -24.17 -0.14 -15.33
C LEU A 264 -23.80 1.34 -15.50
N THR A 265 -24.73 2.19 -15.07
CA THR A 265 -24.58 3.65 -15.02
C THR A 265 -24.39 4.11 -13.57
N LEU A 266 -23.17 4.51 -13.23
CA LEU A 266 -22.86 5.27 -12.03
C LEU A 266 -22.94 6.77 -12.35
N LYS A 267 -23.98 7.44 -11.86
CA LYS A 267 -24.15 8.90 -12.01
C LYS A 267 -23.20 9.72 -11.13
N SER A 268 -22.75 9.14 -10.02
CA SER A 268 -21.78 9.74 -9.11
C SER A 268 -20.68 8.73 -8.77
N TYR A 269 -19.45 9.22 -8.63
CA TYR A 269 -18.29 8.42 -8.24
C TYR A 269 -17.66 9.06 -6.99
N SER A 270 -17.41 8.24 -5.97
CA SER A 270 -16.62 8.59 -4.80
C SER A 270 -15.50 7.57 -4.65
N ASN A 271 -14.26 8.01 -4.39
CA ASN A 271 -13.17 7.10 -4.09
C ASN A 271 -13.45 6.26 -2.82
N LYS A 272 -14.29 6.74 -1.88
CA LYS A 272 -14.68 5.97 -0.67
C LYS A 272 -15.51 4.72 -1.01
N ASN A 273 -16.22 4.74 -2.13
CA ASN A 273 -17.18 3.70 -2.52
C ASN A 273 -16.58 2.67 -3.50
N TRP A 274 -15.33 2.88 -3.95
CA TRP A 274 -14.62 1.93 -4.78
C TRP A 274 -13.98 0.83 -3.91
N PRO A 275 -14.15 -0.46 -4.22
CA PRO A 275 -14.87 -1.02 -5.36
C PRO A 275 -16.39 -1.10 -5.13
N PHE A 276 -17.18 -0.74 -6.16
CA PHE A 276 -18.65 -0.78 -6.11
C PHE A 276 -19.21 -2.20 -6.09
N PHE A 277 -18.53 -3.12 -6.78
CA PHE A 277 -18.80 -4.54 -6.70
C PHE A 277 -17.86 -5.18 -5.68
N LYS A 278 -18.42 -5.96 -4.76
CA LYS A 278 -17.68 -6.76 -3.77
C LYS A 278 -18.18 -8.19 -3.84
N TRP A 279 -17.25 -9.14 -3.96
CA TRP A 279 -17.53 -10.57 -3.89
C TRP A 279 -17.14 -11.12 -2.52
N SER A 280 -17.75 -12.23 -2.15
CA SER A 280 -17.21 -13.08 -1.09
C SER A 280 -15.99 -13.89 -1.55
N ASP A 281 -15.24 -14.47 -0.61
CA ASP A 281 -14.03 -15.25 -0.91
C ASP A 281 -14.31 -16.49 -1.79
N SER A 282 -15.54 -17.02 -1.75
CA SER A 282 -15.98 -18.09 -2.64
C SER A 282 -16.41 -17.63 -4.02
N GLU A 283 -16.64 -16.32 -4.20
CA GLU A 283 -17.36 -15.70 -5.31
C GLU A 283 -18.79 -16.25 -5.52
N SER A 284 -19.36 -16.96 -4.54
CA SER A 284 -20.76 -17.42 -4.60
C SER A 284 -21.75 -16.26 -4.49
N ILE A 285 -21.36 -15.19 -3.80
CA ILE A 285 -22.18 -13.99 -3.62
C ILE A 285 -21.41 -12.77 -4.12
N CYS A 286 -22.09 -11.97 -4.92
CA CYS A 286 -21.65 -10.66 -5.37
C CYS A 286 -22.63 -9.61 -4.86
N THR A 287 -22.10 -8.49 -4.36
CA THR A 287 -22.90 -7.32 -3.98
C THR A 287 -22.47 -6.12 -4.82
N CYS A 288 -23.42 -5.25 -5.15
CA CYS A 288 -23.16 -4.03 -5.91
C CYS A 288 -23.83 -2.83 -5.24
N LEU A 289 -23.06 -1.76 -5.00
CA LEU A 289 -23.58 -0.49 -4.50
C LEU A 289 -23.94 0.43 -5.67
N ILE A 290 -25.23 0.76 -5.82
CA ILE A 290 -25.73 1.70 -6.83
C ILE A 290 -26.78 2.60 -6.17
N ASN A 291 -26.64 3.92 -6.27
CA ASN A 291 -27.61 4.91 -5.76
C ASN A 291 -28.04 4.66 -4.28
N ASN A 292 -27.06 4.45 -3.39
CA ASN A 292 -27.24 4.12 -1.96
C ASN A 292 -28.04 2.83 -1.69
N GLN A 293 -28.09 1.92 -2.65
CA GLN A 293 -28.75 0.61 -2.52
C GLN A 293 -27.72 -0.49 -2.78
N VAL A 294 -27.63 -1.45 -1.86
CA VAL A 294 -26.78 -2.64 -2.03
C VAL A 294 -27.64 -3.74 -2.61
N TYR A 295 -27.35 -4.09 -3.85
CA TYR A 295 -27.95 -5.22 -4.57
C TYR A 295 -27.14 -6.48 -4.30
N ILE A 296 -27.81 -7.61 -4.06
CA ILE A 296 -27.17 -8.91 -3.82
C ILE A 296 -27.53 -9.87 -4.95
N TYR A 297 -26.50 -10.47 -5.53
CA TYR A 297 -26.58 -11.49 -6.57
C TYR A 297 -25.97 -12.79 -6.02
N LYS A 298 -26.69 -13.91 -6.13
CA LYS A 298 -26.16 -15.25 -5.86
C LYS A 298 -25.70 -15.91 -7.17
N ASP A 299 -24.71 -16.77 -7.07
CA ASP A 299 -24.12 -17.58 -8.16
C ASP A 299 -23.65 -16.77 -9.38
N ASN A 300 -23.32 -15.49 -9.17
CA ASN A 300 -22.99 -14.52 -10.22
C ASN A 300 -24.06 -14.38 -11.31
N ASN A 301 -25.33 -14.65 -10.99
CA ASN A 301 -26.46 -14.33 -11.86
C ASN A 301 -26.86 -12.86 -11.69
N PHE A 302 -26.33 -12.00 -12.55
CA PHE A 302 -26.59 -10.55 -12.52
C PHE A 302 -27.96 -10.15 -13.11
N SER A 303 -28.71 -11.09 -13.71
CA SER A 303 -30.03 -10.85 -14.30
C SER A 303 -31.14 -10.71 -13.24
N SER A 304 -30.98 -11.36 -12.08
CA SER A 304 -31.97 -11.37 -11.00
C SER A 304 -31.32 -11.09 -9.65
N THR A 305 -31.67 -9.95 -9.04
CA THR A 305 -31.23 -9.59 -7.70
C THR A 305 -31.98 -10.45 -6.68
N VAL A 306 -31.28 -11.22 -5.86
CA VAL A 306 -31.89 -12.10 -4.85
C VAL A 306 -32.46 -11.29 -3.70
N ASN A 307 -31.71 -10.29 -3.25
CA ASN A 307 -32.07 -9.43 -2.13
C ASN A 307 -31.55 -8.01 -2.37
N LYS A 308 -32.16 -7.02 -1.70
CA LYS A 308 -31.80 -5.61 -1.83
C LYS A 308 -31.84 -4.92 -0.46
N LEU A 309 -30.71 -4.36 -0.05
CA LEU A 309 -30.61 -3.54 1.15
C LEU A 309 -30.68 -2.07 0.73
N LYS A 310 -31.79 -1.40 1.07
CA LYS A 310 -31.92 0.06 0.94
C LYS A 310 -31.67 0.68 2.31
N LEU A 311 -30.65 1.53 2.41
CA LEU A 311 -30.35 2.33 3.59
C LEU A 311 -30.22 3.79 3.19
N ASP A 312 -30.71 4.69 4.05
CA ASP A 312 -30.62 6.11 3.80
C ASP A 312 -29.21 6.60 4.16
N ASN A 313 -28.62 7.48 3.34
CA ASN A 313 -27.27 8.03 3.51
C ASN A 313 -26.15 6.97 3.73
N LEU A 314 -26.23 5.81 3.07
CA LEU A 314 -25.15 4.81 3.10
C LEU A 314 -23.85 5.39 2.51
N GLU A 315 -22.84 5.61 3.37
CA GLU A 315 -21.52 6.11 2.96
C GLU A 315 -20.53 4.96 2.73
N PHE A 316 -20.58 3.91 3.56
CA PHE A 316 -19.66 2.79 3.48
C PHE A 316 -20.39 1.46 3.73
N PHE A 317 -19.98 0.43 3.00
CA PHE A 317 -20.43 -0.95 3.20
C PHE A 317 -19.27 -1.93 2.97
N ASP A 318 -19.32 -3.10 3.60
CA ASP A 318 -18.34 -4.16 3.39
C ASP A 318 -18.93 -5.55 3.69
N ILE A 319 -18.32 -6.59 3.12
CA ILE A 319 -18.74 -7.99 3.31
C ILE A 319 -17.75 -8.68 4.26
N SER A 320 -18.23 -9.52 5.17
CA SER A 320 -17.36 -10.39 5.98
C SER A 320 -16.72 -11.48 5.12
N PRO A 321 -15.44 -11.82 5.35
CA PRO A 321 -14.84 -13.06 4.87
C PRO A 321 -15.65 -14.31 5.25
N GLU A 322 -15.57 -15.35 4.43
CA GLU A 322 -16.30 -16.61 4.61
C GLU A 322 -15.53 -17.67 5.41
N LEU A 323 -14.21 -17.53 5.53
CA LEU A 323 -13.32 -18.60 5.97
C LEU A 323 -13.71 -19.13 7.37
N ASN A 324 -14.22 -20.36 7.44
CA ASN A 324 -14.73 -20.99 8.67
C ASN A 324 -15.91 -20.28 9.35
N ASN A 325 -16.58 -19.32 8.70
CA ASN A 325 -17.72 -18.62 9.29
C ASN A 325 -18.99 -19.49 9.24
N LYS A 326 -19.24 -20.25 10.32
CA LYS A 326 -20.44 -21.08 10.48
C LYS A 326 -21.77 -20.30 10.50
N LYS A 327 -21.73 -18.96 10.63
CA LYS A 327 -22.91 -18.09 10.65
C LYS A 327 -23.20 -17.43 9.30
N GLY A 328 -22.64 -17.92 8.19
CA GLY A 328 -22.88 -17.35 6.86
C GLY A 328 -22.28 -15.95 6.67
N ILE A 329 -22.65 -15.29 5.58
CA ILE A 329 -22.06 -14.00 5.22
C ILE A 329 -22.77 -12.85 5.94
N LEU A 330 -21.98 -11.93 6.50
CA LEU A 330 -22.43 -10.70 7.11
C LEU A 330 -22.13 -9.50 6.21
N ILE A 331 -23.03 -8.52 6.20
CA ILE A 331 -22.79 -7.19 5.60
C ILE A 331 -22.65 -6.18 6.72
N ALA A 332 -21.52 -5.49 6.78
CA ALA A 332 -21.36 -4.29 7.60
C ALA A 332 -21.73 -3.04 6.77
N THR A 333 -22.46 -2.11 7.37
CA THR A 333 -22.87 -0.85 6.73
C THR A 333 -22.68 0.32 7.68
N TYR A 334 -22.44 1.49 7.12
CA TYR A 334 -22.34 2.75 7.86
C TYR A 334 -23.12 3.84 7.15
N GLU A 335 -24.15 4.32 7.84
CA GLU A 335 -25.07 5.38 7.43
C GLU A 335 -24.61 6.69 8.06
N GLN A 336 -24.36 7.71 7.23
CA GLN A 336 -23.90 9.00 7.73
C GLN A 336 -25.10 9.80 8.28
N GLY A 337 -24.96 10.25 9.52
CA GLY A 337 -25.94 11.08 10.21
C GLY A 337 -26.13 12.41 9.49
N SER A 338 -27.38 12.88 9.42
CA SER A 338 -27.71 14.18 8.82
C SER A 338 -28.73 14.93 9.67
N LYS A 339 -28.67 16.27 9.63
CA LYS A 339 -29.63 17.19 10.29
C LYS A 339 -29.85 16.89 11.79
N GLY A 340 -28.80 16.50 12.51
CA GLY A 340 -28.85 16.21 13.96
C GLY A 340 -29.06 14.73 14.32
N ASN A 341 -29.38 13.87 13.36
CA ASN A 341 -29.38 12.42 13.58
C ASN A 341 -27.94 11.89 13.70
N PRO A 342 -27.66 10.93 14.59
CA PRO A 342 -26.35 10.28 14.67
C PRO A 342 -26.07 9.43 13.42
N SER A 343 -24.80 9.24 13.10
CA SER A 343 -24.36 8.21 12.16
C SER A 343 -24.54 6.83 12.79
N ILE A 344 -24.84 5.81 11.99
CA ILE A 344 -25.14 4.47 12.50
C ILE A 344 -24.35 3.41 11.75
N PHE A 345 -23.60 2.59 12.50
CA PHE A 345 -22.99 1.37 12.00
C PHE A 345 -23.91 0.18 12.28
N LYS A 346 -24.22 -0.63 11.27
CA LYS A 346 -25.08 -1.82 11.39
C LYS A 346 -24.41 -3.05 10.78
N ILE A 347 -24.72 -4.22 11.32
CA ILE A 347 -24.34 -5.51 10.73
C ILE A 347 -25.62 -6.30 10.41
N PHE A 348 -25.74 -6.80 9.19
CA PHE A 348 -26.86 -7.59 8.69
C PHE A 348 -26.41 -9.01 8.32
N HIS A 349 -27.33 -9.97 8.35
CA HIS A 349 -27.12 -11.30 7.76
C HIS A 349 -27.52 -11.27 6.28
N ILE A 350 -26.76 -11.93 5.39
CA ILE A 350 -27.04 -11.88 3.95
C ILE A 350 -28.44 -12.39 3.56
N ASP A 351 -28.93 -13.42 4.27
CA ASP A 351 -30.26 -14.00 4.05
C ASP A 351 -31.39 -13.28 4.79
N ASN A 352 -31.08 -12.37 5.74
CA ASN A 352 -32.10 -11.57 6.42
C ASN A 352 -31.62 -10.12 6.60
N LEU A 353 -31.94 -9.30 5.60
CA LEU A 353 -31.63 -7.88 5.57
C LEU A 353 -32.64 -7.00 6.35
N ASN A 354 -33.83 -7.52 6.62
CA ASN A 354 -34.91 -6.74 7.26
C ASN A 354 -34.60 -6.45 8.73
N LYS A 355 -33.70 -7.23 9.35
CA LYS A 355 -33.28 -7.07 10.74
C LYS A 355 -31.75 -7.02 10.82
N HIS A 356 -31.23 -5.95 11.43
CA HIS A 356 -29.83 -5.89 11.80
C HIS A 356 -29.55 -6.82 12.99
N ILE A 357 -28.39 -7.46 12.99
CA ILE A 357 -27.87 -8.30 14.09
C ILE A 357 -27.24 -7.43 15.17
N TYR A 358 -26.56 -6.36 14.75
CA TYR A 358 -25.85 -5.41 15.60
C TYR A 358 -26.06 -4.00 15.06
N SER A 359 -26.16 -3.00 15.94
CA SER A 359 -26.24 -1.58 15.58
C SER A 359 -25.53 -0.74 16.64
N LYS A 360 -24.75 0.26 16.21
CA LYS A 360 -24.11 1.23 17.11
C LYS A 360 -24.16 2.64 16.53
N ASN A 361 -24.54 3.59 17.37
CA ASN A 361 -24.76 4.99 17.00
C ASN A 361 -23.55 5.85 17.37
N PHE A 362 -23.23 6.82 16.53
CA PHE A 362 -22.12 7.76 16.69
C PHE A 362 -22.59 9.18 16.42
N PHE A 363 -22.48 10.06 17.43
CA PHE A 363 -22.96 11.45 17.33
C PHE A 363 -21.98 12.38 16.60
N ASN A 364 -20.68 12.06 16.59
CA ASN A 364 -19.66 12.78 15.84
C ASN A 364 -18.77 11.74 15.12
N SER A 365 -18.96 11.51 13.82
CA SER A 365 -18.08 10.61 13.05
C SER A 365 -18.04 11.03 11.58
N ASP A 366 -16.82 11.36 11.12
CA ASP A 366 -16.58 11.94 9.79
C ASP A 366 -15.97 10.91 8.82
N GLU A 367 -15.19 9.96 9.35
CA GLU A 367 -14.68 8.84 8.57
C GLU A 367 -14.76 7.52 9.35
N ILE A 368 -15.00 6.43 8.62
CA ILE A 368 -14.99 5.05 9.09
C ILE A 368 -13.88 4.26 8.35
N LYS A 369 -13.19 3.39 9.08
CA LYS A 369 -12.31 2.35 8.51
C LYS A 369 -12.65 1.02 9.18
N LEU A 370 -12.99 0.03 8.36
CA LEU A 370 -13.33 -1.33 8.81
C LEU A 370 -12.19 -2.30 8.45
N LYS A 371 -11.83 -3.20 9.36
CA LYS A 371 -10.94 -4.33 9.08
C LYS A 371 -11.50 -5.60 9.70
N TRP A 372 -12.13 -6.44 8.89
CA TRP A 372 -12.53 -7.80 9.26
C TRP A 372 -11.31 -8.66 9.63
N ASN A 373 -11.49 -9.60 10.55
CA ASN A 373 -10.57 -10.73 10.68
C ASN A 373 -10.84 -11.73 9.53
N LYS A 374 -9.84 -12.54 9.16
CA LYS A 374 -9.97 -13.49 8.03
C LYS A 374 -11.09 -14.52 8.23
N ASN A 375 -11.55 -14.74 9.46
CA ASN A 375 -12.58 -15.73 9.78
C ASN A 375 -14.02 -15.16 9.78
N GLY A 376 -14.21 -13.86 9.54
CA GLY A 376 -15.51 -13.18 9.65
C GLY A 376 -16.11 -13.10 11.07
N SER A 377 -15.46 -13.70 12.08
CA SER A 377 -15.93 -13.79 13.46
C SER A 377 -15.77 -12.49 14.25
N SER A 378 -14.91 -11.57 13.80
CA SER A 378 -14.62 -10.34 14.51
C SER A 378 -14.17 -9.24 13.55
N LEU A 379 -14.38 -7.98 13.92
CA LEU A 379 -13.95 -6.82 13.13
C LEU A 379 -13.37 -5.72 14.01
N LEU A 380 -12.48 -4.92 13.42
CA LEU A 380 -12.01 -3.67 13.97
C LEU A 380 -12.73 -2.52 13.25
N LEU A 381 -13.46 -1.72 14.01
CA LEU A 381 -14.18 -0.53 13.58
C LEU A 381 -13.42 0.70 14.09
N GLN A 382 -12.62 1.32 13.22
CA GLN A 382 -11.98 2.61 13.50
C GLN A 382 -12.91 3.73 13.04
N ILE A 383 -13.12 4.71 13.90
CA ILE A 383 -13.92 5.90 13.64
C ILE A 383 -13.07 7.12 13.91
N HIS A 384 -13.10 8.07 12.98
CA HIS A 384 -12.38 9.33 13.07
C HIS A 384 -13.34 10.51 13.11
N THR A 385 -13.01 11.49 13.95
CA THR A 385 -13.75 12.74 14.15
C THR A 385 -12.78 13.88 13.98
N GLN A 386 -12.88 14.63 12.89
CA GLN A 386 -11.96 15.69 12.50
C GLN A 386 -12.11 16.93 13.40
N VAL A 387 -13.34 17.30 13.74
CA VAL A 387 -13.62 18.41 14.67
C VAL A 387 -13.93 17.85 16.04
N ASP A 388 -12.89 17.75 16.88
CA ASP A 388 -13.06 17.55 18.31
C ASP A 388 -13.82 18.75 18.91
N LYS A 389 -14.98 18.50 19.51
CA LYS A 389 -15.83 19.54 20.13
C LYS A 389 -15.12 20.26 21.28
N GLU A 390 -14.15 19.59 21.92
CA GLU A 390 -13.32 20.17 22.97
C GLU A 390 -12.14 20.99 22.42
N LYS A 391 -11.91 20.98 21.10
CA LYS A 391 -10.80 21.63 20.38
C LYS A 391 -9.39 21.27 20.90
N GLN A 392 -9.24 20.15 21.61
CA GLN A 392 -7.96 19.76 22.20
C GLN A 392 -6.98 19.18 21.17
N SER A 393 -7.49 18.69 20.05
CA SER A 393 -6.72 18.01 19.01
C SER A 393 -6.88 18.68 17.63
N TYR A 394 -5.79 19.24 17.08
CA TYR A 394 -5.79 19.88 15.75
C TYR A 394 -6.06 18.88 14.61
N TYR A 395 -5.66 17.62 14.81
CA TYR A 395 -5.89 16.53 13.87
C TYR A 395 -7.16 15.72 14.19
N GLY A 396 -8.01 16.20 15.11
CA GLY A 396 -9.16 15.45 15.59
C GLY A 396 -8.78 14.23 16.44
N SER A 397 -9.77 13.37 16.68
CA SER A 397 -9.65 12.17 17.51
C SER A 397 -10.06 10.90 16.76
N SER A 398 -9.57 9.75 17.21
CA SER A 398 -9.97 8.46 16.66
C SER A 398 -10.32 7.46 17.75
N ASN A 399 -11.45 6.77 17.59
CA ASN A 399 -11.86 5.64 18.42
C ASN A 399 -11.66 4.33 17.65
N LEU A 400 -11.42 3.23 18.38
CA LEU A 400 -11.28 1.90 17.81
C LEU A 400 -12.14 0.93 18.62
N TYR A 401 -13.15 0.35 17.97
CA TYR A 401 -13.98 -0.69 18.57
C TYR A 401 -13.58 -2.05 18.01
N PHE A 402 -13.26 -2.98 18.90
CA PHE A 402 -13.25 -4.40 18.58
C PHE A 402 -14.69 -4.90 18.73
N ILE A 403 -15.23 -5.57 17.71
CA ILE A 403 -16.59 -6.13 17.72
C ILE A 403 -16.51 -7.62 17.37
N ASP A 404 -17.02 -8.46 18.26
CA ASP A 404 -17.17 -9.90 18.03
C ASP A 404 -18.55 -10.19 17.43
N THR A 405 -18.60 -10.75 16.22
CA THR A 405 -19.86 -11.10 15.54
C THR A 405 -20.45 -12.42 16.04
N VAL A 406 -19.69 -13.18 16.83
CA VAL A 406 -20.16 -14.40 17.48
C VAL A 406 -20.99 -14.06 18.72
N THR A 407 -20.46 -13.27 19.65
CA THR A 407 -21.16 -12.86 20.88
C THR A 407 -21.92 -11.54 20.79
N LEU A 408 -21.74 -10.77 19.71
CA LEU A 408 -22.32 -9.43 19.49
C LEU A 408 -21.90 -8.38 20.54
N LYS A 409 -20.77 -8.63 21.21
CA LYS A 409 -20.16 -7.71 22.18
C LYS A 409 -19.12 -6.83 21.50
N ASP A 410 -19.04 -5.58 21.93
CA ASP A 410 -18.01 -4.64 21.51
C ASP A 410 -17.21 -4.09 22.69
N VAL A 411 -15.94 -3.79 22.42
CA VAL A 411 -14.97 -3.24 23.38
C VAL A 411 -14.31 -2.03 22.75
N ASN A 412 -14.32 -0.87 23.43
CA ASN A 412 -13.51 0.27 23.02
C ASN A 412 -12.05 0.00 23.40
N VAL A 413 -11.19 -0.09 22.39
CA VAL A 413 -9.75 -0.35 22.51
C VAL A 413 -8.98 0.94 22.83
N MET A 414 -9.62 2.11 22.66
CA MET A 414 -9.01 3.41 22.93
C MET A 414 -9.14 3.79 24.41
N THR A 415 -8.00 3.85 25.11
CA THR A 415 -7.93 4.14 26.55
C THR A 415 -7.67 5.63 26.84
N ASN A 416 -6.92 6.29 25.96
CA ASN A 416 -6.48 7.68 26.09
C ASN A 416 -6.86 8.47 24.83
N LYS A 417 -6.79 9.81 24.85
CA LYS A 417 -7.00 10.64 23.65
C LYS A 417 -5.89 10.44 22.61
N GLY A 418 -6.20 10.73 21.36
CA GLY A 418 -5.26 10.71 20.23
C GLY A 418 -5.83 10.06 18.98
N LEU A 419 -4.93 9.65 18.09
CA LEU A 419 -5.26 9.01 16.81
C LEU A 419 -5.00 7.50 16.85
N ILE A 420 -5.58 6.78 15.89
CA ILE A 420 -5.23 5.40 15.54
C ILE A 420 -4.47 5.49 14.22
N TYR A 421 -3.17 5.23 14.24
CA TYR A 421 -2.32 5.35 13.06
C TYR A 421 -2.42 4.10 12.18
N ASP A 422 -2.29 2.91 12.78
CA ASP A 422 -2.42 1.64 12.07
C ASP A 422 -2.86 0.50 13.01
N THR A 423 -3.39 -0.55 12.40
CA THR A 423 -3.99 -1.73 13.04
C THR A 423 -3.74 -2.98 12.18
N ILE A 424 -3.25 -4.06 12.78
CA ILE A 424 -3.03 -5.31 12.04
C ILE A 424 -3.53 -6.52 12.83
N TRP A 425 -4.24 -7.41 12.15
CA TRP A 425 -4.62 -8.73 12.68
C TRP A 425 -3.43 -9.69 12.61
N SER A 426 -3.29 -10.59 13.58
CA SER A 426 -2.47 -11.80 13.42
C SER A 426 -3.03 -12.68 12.29
N ASN A 427 -2.21 -13.52 11.65
CA ASN A 427 -2.69 -14.53 10.71
C ASN A 427 -3.55 -15.59 11.40
N ASN A 428 -3.28 -15.92 12.67
CA ASN A 428 -4.15 -16.79 13.49
C ASN A 428 -5.49 -16.14 13.93
N GLN A 429 -5.75 -14.86 13.60
CA GLN A 429 -6.97 -14.11 13.90
C GLN A 429 -7.37 -13.97 15.39
N ASN A 430 -6.54 -14.44 16.31
CA ASN A 430 -6.81 -14.42 17.76
C ASN A 430 -6.19 -13.23 18.50
N LYS A 431 -5.44 -12.37 17.81
CA LYS A 431 -4.76 -11.20 18.37
C LYS A 431 -4.70 -10.08 17.33
N PHE A 432 -4.52 -8.85 17.78
CA PHE A 432 -4.30 -7.72 16.89
C PHE A 432 -3.39 -6.67 17.52
N TYR A 433 -2.61 -5.98 16.70
CA TYR A 433 -1.70 -4.93 17.12
C TYR A 433 -2.29 -3.57 16.73
N VAL A 434 -2.13 -2.58 17.61
CA VAL A 434 -2.68 -1.22 17.44
C VAL A 434 -1.58 -0.20 17.73
N CYS A 435 -1.38 0.75 16.82
CA CYS A 435 -0.55 1.94 17.05
C CYS A 435 -1.48 3.13 17.33
N LYS A 436 -1.50 3.61 18.59
CA LYS A 436 -2.51 4.56 19.09
C LYS A 436 -1.97 5.67 19.99
N GLY A 437 -2.74 6.75 20.09
CA GLY A 437 -2.50 7.88 20.98
C GLY A 437 -1.81 9.06 20.30
N GLU A 438 -1.30 9.98 21.11
CA GLU A 438 -0.48 11.11 20.65
C GLU A 438 0.97 10.68 20.40
N ILE A 439 1.66 11.26 19.41
CA ILE A 439 3.08 10.96 19.12
C ILE A 439 3.97 11.49 20.26
N PRO A 440 4.86 10.67 20.87
CA PRO A 440 5.18 9.27 20.55
C PRO A 440 4.04 8.29 20.88
N ALA A 441 3.55 7.58 19.86
CA ALA A 441 2.38 6.72 19.91
C ALA A 441 2.70 5.38 20.60
N GLU A 442 1.74 4.84 21.32
CA GLU A 442 1.87 3.54 21.97
C GLU A 442 1.56 2.41 20.99
N ILE A 443 2.35 1.33 21.03
CA ILE A 443 2.14 0.13 20.21
C ILE A 443 1.74 -1.02 21.13
N VAL A 444 0.50 -1.49 20.98
CA VAL A 444 -0.14 -2.41 21.93
C VAL A 444 -0.65 -3.66 21.21
N LEU A 445 -0.33 -4.83 21.76
CA LEU A 445 -0.88 -6.11 21.37
C LEU A 445 -2.12 -6.42 22.21
N HIS A 446 -3.23 -6.66 21.54
CA HIS A 446 -4.52 -7.03 22.13
C HIS A 446 -4.85 -8.52 21.90
N ASP A 447 -5.57 -9.13 22.84
CA ASP A 447 -6.10 -10.49 22.73
C ASP A 447 -7.42 -10.56 21.92
N LYS A 448 -7.96 -11.77 21.74
CA LYS A 448 -9.24 -12.03 21.07
C LYS A 448 -10.48 -11.43 21.77
N ASN A 449 -10.33 -10.86 22.96
CA ASN A 449 -11.39 -10.22 23.72
C ASN A 449 -11.20 -8.68 23.74
N GLY A 450 -10.15 -8.15 23.11
CA GLY A 450 -9.78 -6.73 23.14
C GLY A 450 -8.92 -6.30 24.33
N ASN A 451 -8.56 -7.20 25.24
CA ASN A 451 -7.72 -6.88 26.40
C ASN A 451 -6.26 -6.62 25.99
N VAL A 452 -5.57 -5.76 26.73
CA VAL A 452 -4.13 -5.52 26.53
C VAL A 452 -3.32 -6.74 26.97
N SER A 453 -2.57 -7.34 26.05
CA SER A 453 -1.67 -8.47 26.31
C SER A 453 -0.21 -8.05 26.46
N HIS A 454 0.22 -6.99 25.75
CA HIS A 454 1.56 -6.42 25.88
C HIS A 454 1.61 -5.01 25.27
N SER A 455 2.48 -4.14 25.79
CA SER A 455 2.82 -2.85 25.20
C SER A 455 4.31 -2.83 24.84
N TYR A 456 4.60 -2.51 23.58
CA TYR A 456 5.97 -2.33 23.05
C TYR A 456 6.54 -0.93 23.39
N GLY A 457 5.84 -0.16 24.22
CA GLY A 457 6.21 1.20 24.60
C GLY A 457 5.74 2.26 23.60
N ARG A 458 6.26 3.48 23.78
CA ARG A 458 5.85 4.68 23.04
C ARG A 458 6.95 5.14 22.08
N HIS A 459 6.62 5.25 20.80
CA HIS A 459 7.57 5.50 19.72
C HIS A 459 7.07 6.52 18.71
N LYS A 460 7.96 7.13 17.93
CA LYS A 460 7.58 8.03 16.82
C LYS A 460 7.24 7.21 15.56
N PHE A 461 6.33 6.25 15.70
CA PHE A 461 5.90 5.32 14.66
C PHE A 461 4.44 5.52 14.31
N ASN A 462 4.07 5.13 13.08
CA ASN A 462 2.70 5.22 12.55
C ASN A 462 2.29 4.00 11.70
N THR A 463 3.19 3.05 11.46
CA THR A 463 2.98 1.91 10.56
C THR A 463 3.37 0.62 11.27
N LEU A 464 2.54 -0.41 11.15
CA LEU A 464 2.78 -1.75 11.68
C LEU A 464 2.76 -2.77 10.54
N LYS A 465 3.74 -3.67 10.50
CA LYS A 465 3.75 -4.80 9.56
C LYS A 465 4.18 -6.07 10.29
N LEU A 466 3.42 -7.15 10.14
CA LEU A 466 3.87 -8.49 10.52
C LEU A 466 4.45 -9.19 9.30
N ASN A 467 5.49 -10.00 9.50
CA ASN A 467 5.94 -10.92 8.47
C ASN A 467 4.98 -12.12 8.35
N TYR A 468 5.13 -12.91 7.27
CA TYR A 468 4.17 -13.98 6.94
C TYR A 468 4.00 -15.06 8.05
N ASN A 469 5.07 -15.38 8.78
CA ASN A 469 5.06 -16.37 9.86
C ASN A 469 4.75 -15.78 11.26
N GLU A 470 4.39 -14.49 11.33
CA GLU A 470 4.18 -13.71 12.57
C GLU A 470 5.39 -13.63 13.54
N LYS A 471 6.56 -14.21 13.26
CA LYS A 471 7.70 -14.19 14.20
C LYS A 471 8.35 -12.80 14.33
N LEU A 472 8.14 -11.92 13.33
CA LEU A 472 8.66 -10.55 13.29
C LEU A 472 7.54 -9.51 13.16
N LEU A 473 7.58 -8.50 14.03
CA LEU A 473 6.81 -7.26 13.91
C LEU A 473 7.76 -6.13 13.52
N LEU A 474 7.50 -5.46 12.40
CA LEU A 474 8.15 -4.21 12.02
C LEU A 474 7.25 -3.04 12.42
N THR A 475 7.86 -2.05 13.08
CA THR A 475 7.21 -0.80 13.48
C THR A 475 8.00 0.37 12.91
N GLY A 476 7.35 1.21 12.10
CA GLY A 476 8.02 2.27 11.34
C GLY A 476 7.36 3.64 11.49
N GLY A 477 8.17 4.70 11.43
CA GLY A 477 7.74 6.09 11.40
C GLY A 477 7.90 6.69 10.02
N PHE A 478 6.89 6.55 9.17
CA PHE A 478 6.97 6.90 7.74
C PHE A 478 6.29 8.23 7.38
N GLY A 479 6.55 8.74 6.18
CA GLY A 479 6.01 10.00 5.67
C GLY A 479 6.62 11.25 6.33
N ASN A 480 5.87 11.89 7.23
CA ASN A 480 6.30 13.11 7.94
C ASN A 480 7.18 12.83 9.18
N LEU A 481 7.36 11.55 9.52
CA LEU A 481 8.21 11.10 10.62
C LEU A 481 9.65 10.84 10.12
N SER A 482 10.57 10.56 11.04
CA SER A 482 12.01 10.47 10.78
C SER A 482 12.42 9.35 9.81
N GLY A 483 11.56 8.38 9.55
CA GLY A 483 11.87 7.13 8.84
C GLY A 483 12.53 6.07 9.71
N ASP A 484 12.51 6.21 11.03
CA ASP A 484 13.10 5.23 11.94
C ASP A 484 12.26 3.94 11.91
N ILE A 485 12.93 2.78 11.93
CA ILE A 485 12.34 1.44 11.84
C ILE A 485 12.90 0.58 12.96
N SER A 486 12.02 0.00 13.76
CA SER A 486 12.35 -1.04 14.74
C SER A 486 11.75 -2.37 14.30
N ILE A 487 12.52 -3.45 14.46
CA ILE A 487 12.08 -4.82 14.18
C ILE A 487 12.08 -5.57 15.51
N TRP A 488 10.97 -6.23 15.83
CA TRP A 488 10.70 -6.89 17.11
C TRP A 488 10.45 -8.36 16.90
N ASN A 489 10.94 -9.19 17.81
CA ASN A 489 10.56 -10.58 17.91
C ASN A 489 9.20 -10.68 18.62
N THR A 490 8.20 -11.33 18.03
CA THR A 490 6.85 -11.41 18.63
C THR A 490 6.75 -12.44 19.76
N SER A 491 7.60 -13.47 19.74
CA SER A 491 7.66 -14.53 20.76
C SER A 491 8.34 -14.05 22.04
N THR A 492 9.55 -13.47 21.92
CA THR A 492 10.32 -12.95 23.06
C THR A 492 9.91 -11.53 23.45
N LYS A 493 9.15 -10.83 22.59
CA LYS A 493 8.70 -9.44 22.75
C LYS A 493 9.84 -8.41 22.84
N LYS A 494 11.07 -8.80 22.46
CA LYS A 494 12.25 -7.92 22.45
C LYS A 494 12.48 -7.29 21.09
N GLU A 495 13.07 -6.10 21.09
CA GLU A 495 13.58 -5.45 19.89
C GLU A 495 14.81 -6.20 19.37
N ILE A 496 14.86 -6.49 18.08
CA ILE A 496 15.97 -7.19 17.40
C ILE A 496 16.99 -6.18 16.88
N THR A 497 16.54 -5.10 16.25
CA THR A 497 17.42 -4.16 15.53
C THR A 497 16.71 -2.83 15.27
N LYS A 498 17.50 -1.77 15.07
CA LYS A 498 17.06 -0.45 14.61
C LYS A 498 17.75 -0.09 13.30
N THR A 499 16.95 0.28 12.31
CA THR A 499 17.41 0.81 11.03
C THR A 499 16.58 2.03 10.61
N LYS A 500 16.85 2.61 9.43
CA LYS A 500 16.21 3.86 9.01
C LYS A 500 16.00 3.94 7.50
N SER A 501 14.79 4.32 7.12
CA SER A 501 14.42 4.69 5.75
C SER A 501 13.64 6.00 5.75
N SER A 502 14.37 7.11 5.85
CA SER A 502 13.79 8.46 5.76
C SER A 502 12.97 8.68 4.49
N CYS A 503 11.86 9.40 4.64
CA CYS A 503 10.90 9.74 3.60
C CYS A 503 10.19 8.57 2.89
N ALA A 504 10.40 7.32 3.32
CA ALA A 504 9.63 6.19 2.81
C ALA A 504 8.13 6.36 3.10
N VAL A 505 7.32 5.81 2.21
CA VAL A 505 5.84 5.85 2.21
C VAL A 505 5.28 4.43 2.16
N ILE A 506 5.90 3.54 1.37
CA ILE A 506 5.57 2.11 1.30
C ILE A 506 6.55 1.35 2.20
N CYS A 507 6.05 0.36 2.94
CA CYS A 507 6.85 -0.61 3.69
C CYS A 507 6.13 -1.96 3.73
N GLU A 508 6.73 -3.02 3.18
CA GLU A 508 6.12 -4.35 3.08
C GLU A 508 7.15 -5.48 3.25
N PHE A 509 6.74 -6.60 3.85
CA PHE A 509 7.56 -7.81 3.95
C PHE A 509 7.44 -8.64 2.68
N PHE A 510 8.56 -9.24 2.26
CA PHE A 510 8.55 -10.29 1.26
C PHE A 510 7.94 -11.59 1.81
N ASN A 511 7.52 -12.46 0.89
CA ASN A 511 6.95 -13.78 1.17
C ASN A 511 7.93 -14.74 1.87
N ASP A 512 9.23 -14.48 1.81
CA ASP A 512 10.26 -15.22 2.55
C ASP A 512 10.26 -14.94 4.06
N GLY A 513 9.53 -13.90 4.51
CA GLY A 513 9.46 -13.46 5.90
C GLY A 513 10.79 -13.01 6.52
N LYS A 514 11.86 -12.87 5.73
CA LYS A 514 13.24 -12.49 6.14
C LYS A 514 13.69 -11.17 5.53
N HIS A 515 13.13 -10.76 4.39
CA HIS A 515 13.38 -9.47 3.77
C HIS A 515 12.16 -8.56 3.83
N PHE A 516 12.39 -7.25 3.83
CA PHE A 516 11.36 -6.24 3.66
C PHE A 516 11.83 -5.13 2.74
N LEU A 517 10.88 -4.44 2.14
CA LEU A 517 11.09 -3.38 1.18
C LEU A 517 10.54 -2.07 1.74
N THR A 518 11.26 -0.98 1.54
CA THR A 518 10.70 0.38 1.66
C THR A 518 10.79 1.11 0.33
N ALA A 519 9.85 2.02 0.08
CA ALA A 519 9.92 2.89 -1.09
C ALA A 519 9.44 4.32 -0.82
N THR A 520 10.10 5.26 -1.47
CA THR A 520 9.81 6.70 -1.48
C THR A 520 9.18 7.06 -2.82
N THR A 521 7.94 7.56 -2.82
CA THR A 521 7.10 7.64 -4.02
C THR A 521 6.62 9.05 -4.41
N HIS A 522 6.49 9.26 -5.71
CA HIS A 522 5.79 10.36 -6.35
C HIS A 522 4.26 10.15 -6.23
N PRO A 523 3.43 11.20 -6.08
CA PRO A 523 3.77 12.63 -5.96
C PRO A 523 4.12 13.08 -4.53
N ARG A 524 4.16 12.16 -3.55
CA ARG A 524 4.31 12.49 -2.13
C ARG A 524 5.67 13.12 -1.82
N LEU A 525 6.73 12.62 -2.46
CA LEU A 525 8.03 13.26 -2.59
C LEU A 525 8.39 13.32 -4.08
N ARG A 526 8.80 14.49 -4.57
CA ARG A 526 9.12 14.72 -6.00
C ARG A 526 10.62 14.62 -6.32
N VAL A 527 11.43 14.23 -5.33
CA VAL A 527 12.88 14.07 -5.39
C VAL A 527 13.24 12.75 -4.71
N ASP A 528 14.48 12.28 -4.89
CA ASP A 528 15.04 11.10 -4.21
C ASP A 528 14.11 9.88 -4.18
N ASN A 529 13.37 9.65 -5.27
CA ASN A 529 12.50 8.49 -5.40
C ASN A 529 13.38 7.25 -5.46
N ASN A 530 13.21 6.35 -4.49
CA ASN A 530 14.06 5.18 -4.33
C ASN A 530 13.29 4.03 -3.67
N LEU A 531 13.82 2.84 -3.88
CA LEU A 531 13.37 1.58 -3.32
C LEU A 531 14.57 0.95 -2.63
N LYS A 532 14.40 0.47 -1.40
CA LYS A 532 15.45 -0.20 -0.62
C LYS A 532 14.95 -1.56 -0.17
N ILE A 533 15.78 -2.58 -0.37
CA ILE A 533 15.58 -3.92 0.17
C ILE A 533 16.44 -4.04 1.42
N PHE A 534 15.82 -4.50 2.50
CA PHE A 534 16.45 -4.75 3.79
C PHE A 534 16.30 -6.22 4.17
N LYS A 535 17.28 -6.73 4.92
CA LYS A 535 17.17 -8.00 5.64
C LYS A 535 16.63 -7.73 7.06
N TYR A 536 16.01 -8.73 7.70
CA TYR A 536 15.39 -8.60 9.03
C TYR A 536 16.34 -8.13 10.15
N ASN A 537 17.65 -8.22 9.94
CA ASN A 537 18.68 -7.71 10.84
C ASN A 537 18.94 -6.19 10.69
N GLY A 538 18.27 -5.52 9.74
CA GLY A 538 18.28 -4.06 9.57
C GLY A 538 19.28 -3.54 8.52
N LEU A 539 20.11 -4.42 7.95
CA LEU A 539 21.04 -4.07 6.87
C LEU A 539 20.32 -3.81 5.55
N ILE A 540 20.78 -2.79 4.81
CA ILE A 540 20.37 -2.53 3.42
C ILE A 540 21.16 -3.49 2.53
N VAL A 541 20.46 -4.31 1.74
CA VAL A 541 21.08 -5.30 0.83
C VAL A 541 21.03 -4.88 -0.64
N SER A 542 20.12 -3.97 -1.00
CA SER A 542 19.99 -3.38 -2.33
C SER A 542 19.24 -2.03 -2.30
N ARG A 543 19.56 -1.12 -3.22
CA ARG A 543 18.88 0.16 -3.45
C ARG A 543 18.64 0.35 -4.95
N ILE A 544 17.45 0.74 -5.38
CA ILE A 544 17.15 1.19 -6.75
C ILE A 544 16.71 2.65 -6.68
N ASN A 545 17.26 3.50 -7.54
CA ASN A 545 16.86 4.90 -7.67
C ASN A 545 15.96 5.07 -8.91
N PHE A 546 14.94 5.93 -8.81
CA PHE A 546 13.98 6.23 -9.87
C PHE A 546 13.86 7.75 -10.03
N GLU A 547 13.52 8.23 -11.23
CA GLU A 547 13.12 9.64 -11.43
C GLU A 547 11.76 9.89 -10.75
N GLU A 548 10.77 9.07 -11.09
CA GLU A 548 9.43 9.07 -10.50
C GLU A 548 9.01 7.61 -10.25
N LEU A 549 8.69 7.27 -8.99
CA LEU A 549 8.18 5.96 -8.57
C LEU A 549 6.79 6.14 -7.98
N TYR A 550 5.75 5.61 -8.62
CA TYR A 550 4.36 5.80 -8.17
C TYR A 550 3.89 4.73 -7.18
N ASN A 551 4.25 3.46 -7.43
CA ASN A 551 3.84 2.35 -6.59
C ASN A 551 4.81 1.17 -6.66
N VAL A 552 4.79 0.30 -5.64
CA VAL A 552 5.52 -0.97 -5.59
C VAL A 552 4.58 -2.07 -5.09
N ILE A 553 4.63 -3.24 -5.70
CA ILE A 553 3.82 -4.42 -5.32
C ILE A 553 4.75 -5.63 -5.22
N ILE A 554 4.75 -6.33 -4.08
CA ILE A 554 5.51 -7.58 -3.93
C ILE A 554 4.81 -8.72 -4.67
N LEU A 555 5.58 -9.54 -5.37
CA LEU A 555 5.09 -10.61 -6.24
C LEU A 555 5.51 -11.99 -5.69
N PRO A 556 4.63 -12.71 -4.97
CA PRO A 556 4.94 -14.00 -4.34
C PRO A 556 4.93 -15.17 -5.34
N PHE A 557 5.69 -15.08 -6.44
CA PHE A 557 5.74 -16.12 -7.49
C PHE A 557 6.25 -17.47 -7.00
N ASN A 558 7.15 -17.41 -6.01
CA ASN A 558 7.74 -18.57 -5.39
C ASN A 558 6.92 -18.95 -4.17
N LYS A 559 6.38 -20.17 -4.16
CA LYS A 559 5.97 -20.85 -2.93
C LYS A 559 7.22 -21.26 -2.17
N ILE A 560 7.90 -20.28 -1.56
CA ILE A 560 9.03 -20.52 -0.69
C ILE A 560 8.52 -21.46 0.40
N LYS A 561 8.97 -22.72 0.35
CA LYS A 561 8.64 -23.70 1.39
C LYS A 561 9.27 -23.17 2.66
N PHE A 562 8.45 -22.61 3.53
CA PHE A 562 8.84 -22.36 4.90
C PHE A 562 9.05 -23.73 5.55
N GLN A 563 10.27 -24.26 5.41
CA GLN A 563 10.86 -24.99 6.51
C GLN A 563 10.73 -24.04 7.71
N GLU A 564 10.04 -24.49 8.76
CA GLU A 564 10.42 -23.99 10.08
C GLU A 564 11.93 -24.23 10.16
N PRO A 565 12.75 -23.20 10.41
CA PRO A 565 14.15 -23.49 10.67
C PRO A 565 14.13 -24.41 11.90
N GLU A 566 14.69 -25.61 11.75
CA GLU A 566 14.82 -26.60 12.84
C GLU A 566 15.75 -26.03 13.91
N GLU A 567 16.68 -25.19 13.49
CA GLU A 567 17.35 -24.20 14.32
C GLU A 567 16.35 -23.09 14.71
N PRO A 568 16.26 -22.66 15.98
CA PRO A 568 15.64 -21.38 16.27
C PRO A 568 16.28 -20.32 15.37
N ILE A 569 15.50 -19.34 14.88
CA ILE A 569 16.11 -18.14 14.27
C ILE A 569 17.17 -17.67 15.27
N ASP A 570 18.43 -17.55 14.85
CA ASP A 570 19.53 -17.23 15.76
C ASP A 570 19.41 -15.77 16.23
N ILE A 571 18.49 -15.58 17.18
CA ILE A 571 18.13 -14.32 17.85
C ILE A 571 19.16 -14.00 18.94
N ASN A 572 20.06 -14.96 19.24
CA ASN A 572 21.25 -14.76 20.07
C ASN A 572 22.42 -14.10 19.29
N LEU A 573 22.21 -13.67 18.04
CA LEU A 573 23.14 -12.72 17.43
C LEU A 573 23.03 -11.39 18.19
N GLU A 574 23.96 -11.17 19.12
CA GLU A 574 23.92 -10.03 20.04
C GLU A 574 23.73 -8.73 19.27
N HIS A 575 22.67 -7.99 19.63
CA HIS A 575 22.21 -6.75 18.97
C HIS A 575 23.33 -5.73 18.69
N THR A 576 24.38 -5.75 19.53
CA THR A 576 25.58 -4.91 19.47
C THR A 576 26.44 -5.14 18.22
N THR A 577 26.47 -6.36 17.67
CA THR A 577 27.45 -6.76 16.64
C THR A 577 27.19 -6.16 15.26
N LEU A 578 25.93 -6.10 14.82
CA LEU A 578 25.55 -5.59 13.50
C LEU A 578 25.19 -4.09 13.47
N GLN A 579 24.89 -3.49 14.62
CA GLN A 579 24.53 -2.06 14.68
C GLN A 579 25.62 -1.11 14.13
N PRO A 580 26.94 -1.36 14.28
CA PRO A 580 27.99 -0.56 13.63
C PRO A 580 27.88 -0.54 12.10
N TYR A 581 27.60 -1.68 11.48
CA TYR A 581 27.42 -1.82 10.03
C TYR A 581 26.19 -1.02 9.56
N ILE A 582 25.06 -1.13 10.27
CA ILE A 582 23.85 -0.34 9.99
C ILE A 582 24.16 1.16 10.12
N ASN A 583 24.84 1.58 11.19
CA ASN A 583 25.19 2.98 11.41
C ASN A 583 26.10 3.51 10.29
N LYS A 584 27.08 2.71 9.82
CA LYS A 584 27.95 3.04 8.67
C LYS A 584 27.13 3.20 7.38
N GLN A 585 26.23 2.27 7.07
CA GLN A 585 25.30 2.38 5.93
C GLN A 585 24.37 3.60 6.02
N LEU A 586 23.95 3.99 7.23
CA LEU A 586 23.13 5.18 7.46
C LEU A 586 23.93 6.49 7.51
N GLY A 587 25.26 6.44 7.44
CA GLY A 587 26.13 7.63 7.57
C GLY A 587 26.12 8.25 8.97
N ILE A 588 25.84 7.45 10.00
CA ILE A 588 25.81 7.86 11.40
C ILE A 588 27.21 7.69 11.99
N ASP A 589 27.97 8.78 12.06
CA ASP A 589 29.29 8.80 12.70
C ASP A 589 29.16 8.52 14.21
N SER A 590 29.63 7.35 14.67
CA SER A 590 29.69 7.00 16.10
C SER A 590 30.49 8.02 16.94
N LYS A 591 31.44 8.74 16.31
CA LYS A 591 32.27 9.78 16.93
C LYS A 591 31.53 11.11 17.18
N LYS A 592 30.27 11.28 16.73
CA LYS A 592 29.51 12.55 16.83
C LYS A 592 28.36 12.54 17.85
N THR A 593 28.39 11.68 18.87
CA THR A 593 27.52 11.80 20.06
C THR A 593 27.99 12.90 21.01
N GLY A 594 28.20 14.11 20.49
CA GLY A 594 28.54 15.31 21.25
C GLY A 594 27.28 16.12 21.58
N ILE A 595 27.19 16.62 22.81
CA ILE A 595 26.12 17.54 23.23
C ILE A 595 26.19 18.79 22.36
N TYR A 596 25.12 19.11 21.64
CA TYR A 596 25.04 20.27 20.75
C TYR A 596 25.25 21.57 21.54
N ARG A 597 26.38 22.25 21.31
CA ARG A 597 26.63 23.61 21.78
C ARG A 597 26.10 24.61 20.76
N ALA A 598 25.13 25.43 21.16
CA ALA A 598 24.73 26.57 20.36
C ALA A 598 25.92 27.53 20.15
N PRO A 599 26.10 28.10 18.93
CA PRO A 599 27.16 29.08 18.67
C PRO A 599 27.12 30.23 19.69
N ARG A 600 28.31 30.60 20.21
CA ARG A 600 28.55 31.58 21.31
C ARG A 600 28.40 31.09 22.76
N SER A 601 28.25 29.79 23.02
CA SER A 601 28.30 29.26 24.41
C SER A 601 29.73 29.09 24.94
N THR A 602 30.34 30.19 25.42
CA THR A 602 31.67 30.23 26.05
C THR A 602 31.66 29.72 27.50
N GLY A 603 31.40 28.42 27.66
CA GLY A 603 31.57 27.71 28.94
C GLY A 603 32.84 26.86 28.92
N LEU A 604 33.85 27.25 29.71
CA LEU A 604 35.03 26.43 30.02
C LEU A 604 34.59 25.15 30.73
N VAL A 605 35.21 24.02 30.38
CA VAL A 605 35.02 22.73 31.07
C VAL A 605 36.31 22.43 31.81
N ASN A 606 36.25 22.37 33.14
CA ASN A 606 37.33 21.77 33.91
C ASN A 606 37.20 20.25 33.86
N LEU A 607 38.35 19.59 33.72
CA LEU A 607 38.50 18.15 33.61
C LEU A 607 38.26 17.49 34.98
N ASN A 608 36.99 17.34 35.41
CA ASN A 608 36.49 16.30 36.33
C ASN A 608 34.98 16.42 36.61
N GLY A 609 34.17 15.80 35.75
CA GLY A 609 33.01 14.98 36.14
C GLY A 609 31.77 15.56 36.86
N TYR A 610 31.80 16.74 37.48
CA TYR A 610 30.68 17.22 38.33
C TYR A 610 30.19 18.63 37.96
N LEU A 611 28.90 18.72 37.63
CA LEU A 611 28.16 19.97 37.48
C LEU A 611 27.52 20.36 38.82
N SER A 612 27.99 21.44 39.44
CA SER A 612 27.30 22.12 40.52
C SER A 612 27.27 23.62 40.25
N SER A 613 26.09 24.13 39.88
CA SER A 613 25.78 25.56 39.89
C SER A 613 24.28 25.75 40.04
N LYS A 614 23.85 26.31 41.17
CA LYS A 614 22.45 26.71 41.39
C LYS A 614 22.06 27.79 40.36
N LEU A 615 20.92 27.61 39.69
CA LEU A 615 20.32 28.66 38.89
C LEU A 615 19.67 29.71 39.82
N PRO A 616 19.81 31.02 39.55
CA PRO A 616 18.99 32.04 40.20
C PRO A 616 17.57 32.01 39.62
N ASP A 617 16.56 32.17 40.48
CA ASP A 617 15.16 32.22 40.06
C ASP A 617 14.90 33.38 39.10
N ARG A 618 14.19 33.08 37.99
CA ARG A 618 13.56 34.08 37.13
C ARG A 618 12.05 33.87 37.17
N GLU A 619 11.34 34.94 37.50
CA GLU A 619 9.88 34.97 37.49
C GLU A 619 9.33 34.61 36.11
N LYS A 620 8.28 33.77 36.09
CA LYS A 620 7.65 33.30 34.85
C LYS A 620 6.71 34.36 34.30
N SER A 621 6.93 34.81 33.06
CA SER A 621 5.98 35.66 32.34
C SER A 621 4.70 34.90 31.99
N SER A 622 3.55 35.53 32.19
CA SER A 622 2.22 34.92 32.11
C SER A 622 1.58 34.91 30.71
N LEU A 623 2.39 34.79 29.66
CA LEU A 623 1.92 34.77 28.26
C LEU A 623 2.31 33.47 27.53
N PRO A 624 1.41 32.88 26.72
CA PRO A 624 1.68 31.63 26.03
C PRO A 624 2.68 31.80 24.87
N PRO A 625 3.39 30.73 24.45
CA PRO A 625 4.40 30.82 23.40
C PRO A 625 3.78 31.09 22.01
N GLY A 626 4.18 32.17 21.34
CA GLY A 626 3.86 32.40 19.92
C GLY A 626 3.70 33.85 19.47
N CYS A 627 3.41 34.80 20.37
CA CYS A 627 3.00 36.17 19.98
C CYS A 627 4.10 37.13 19.48
N ASN A 628 5.28 36.65 19.06
CA ASN A 628 6.41 37.51 18.66
C ASN A 628 6.45 37.87 17.16
N PHE A 629 5.31 37.81 16.45
CA PHE A 629 5.24 38.05 14.99
C PHE A 629 4.20 39.11 14.58
N VAL A 630 4.13 40.24 15.28
CA VAL A 630 3.64 41.51 14.69
C VAL A 630 4.44 42.69 15.23
N ASN A 631 5.31 43.27 14.41
CA ASN A 631 5.86 44.61 14.66
C ASN A 631 4.92 45.65 14.06
N GLU A 632 3.89 46.07 14.80
CA GLU A 632 3.09 47.23 14.43
C GLU A 632 3.89 48.53 14.65
N SER A 633 4.19 49.23 13.55
CA SER A 633 4.77 50.57 13.58
C SER A 633 3.75 51.59 14.07
N LYS A 634 3.83 51.99 15.34
CA LYS A 634 3.01 53.07 15.91
C LYS A 634 3.83 54.32 16.20
N ASN A 635 3.53 55.38 15.43
CA ASN A 635 4.16 56.69 15.52
C ASN A 635 4.01 57.32 16.91
N TYR A 636 5.10 57.94 17.40
CA TYR A 636 5.07 58.76 18.60
C TYR A 636 4.27 60.04 18.37
N ASN A 637 3.26 60.28 19.21
CA ASN A 637 2.72 61.61 19.44
C ASN A 637 2.70 61.92 20.95
N LYS A 638 3.57 62.84 21.38
CA LYS A 638 3.68 63.30 22.77
C LYS A 638 2.40 64.07 23.17
N LYS A 639 1.81 63.77 24.33
CA LYS A 639 1.02 64.76 25.08
C LYS A 639 1.13 64.56 26.61
N LYS A 640 0.89 65.66 27.32
CA LYS A 640 1.43 65.97 28.66
C LYS A 640 0.70 65.26 29.82
N LYS A 641 1.43 65.01 30.92
CA LYS A 641 0.88 64.76 32.27
C LYS A 641 -0.10 65.86 32.67
N LYS A 642 -1.22 65.51 33.33
CA LYS A 642 -1.84 66.33 34.39
C LYS A 642 -2.34 65.42 35.54
N LYS A 643 -2.45 66.03 36.73
CA LYS A 643 -2.56 65.39 38.05
C LYS A 643 -4.02 65.23 38.53
N ARG A 644 -4.23 64.27 39.44
CA ARG A 644 -5.28 64.24 40.52
C ARG A 644 -6.73 64.07 40.01
N SER A 645 -7.69 63.49 40.75
CA SER A 645 -7.75 63.12 42.18
C SER A 645 -8.74 61.97 42.49
N SER A 646 -8.71 61.51 43.76
CA SER A 646 -9.87 61.18 44.63
C SER A 646 -10.75 59.93 44.38
N LYS A 647 -10.56 58.98 45.32
CA LYS A 647 -11.58 58.42 46.25
C LYS A 647 -12.80 57.64 45.70
N SER A 648 -12.77 56.33 46.00
CA SER A 648 -13.82 55.55 46.69
C SER A 648 -15.28 55.61 46.20
N LYS A 649 -15.80 54.45 45.76
CA LYS A 649 -16.67 53.56 46.57
C LYS A 649 -17.13 52.37 45.72
N GLN A 650 -16.81 51.15 46.15
CA GLN A 650 -17.61 49.99 45.76
C GLN A 650 -18.80 49.88 46.72
N LYS A 651 -19.98 49.70 46.15
CA LYS A 651 -21.13 49.04 46.79
C LYS A 651 -21.56 47.91 45.85
N ARG A 652 -21.85 46.75 46.43
CA ARG A 652 -23.08 45.94 46.29
C ARG A 652 -23.91 46.13 44.99
N GLU A 653 -24.48 45.09 44.40
CA GLU A 653 -24.55 43.65 44.74
C GLU A 653 -25.03 42.87 43.49
N THR A 654 -25.01 41.54 43.58
CA THR A 654 -25.73 40.53 42.77
C THR A 654 -26.77 41.00 41.75
N PHE A 655 -26.71 40.44 40.53
CA PHE A 655 -27.54 39.28 40.15
C PHE A 655 -26.78 38.41 39.14
#